data_AF-A0A3B6RHH1-F1
#
_entry.id   AF-A0A3B6RHH1-F1
#
_cell.length_a   1.000
_cell.length_b   1.000
_cell.length_c   1.000
_cell.angle_alpha   90.00
_cell.angle_beta   90.00
_cell.angle_gamma   90.00
#
_symmetry.space_group_name_H-M   'P 1'
#
loop_
_entity.id
_entity.type
_entity.pdbx_description
1 polymer ?
#
loop_
_entity_poly.entity_id
_entity_poly.type
_entity_poly.pdbx_seq_one_letter_code
_entity_poly.pdbx_strand_id
1 'polypeptide(L)'
;MTVGAGIAVQEDGSLAALGATVLTEVRDNVLVTPAAGGGMLNGAFLGVRSAPAASRSVFPVGKLRDLRFMCTFRFKMWWMTQRMGSSGRDIPAETQFLIVEAADGAGDEQSAVYTVFLPILEGSFRAVLQGNENNELEICLESGDPAVESFEGTHLVFVGAGSDPFEVITNAVKAVERHLQTFSHREKKKMPDMLNWFGWCTWDAFYTDVTAEGVKEGLRSFEKGGTAPKFVIIDDGWQSVSMDPAGSAFVSDNAANFANRLYDIKENHKFQKNGRKGHREEDPANGLAHIVSEIKGKHELKYVYVWHAITGYWGGVRPGADGMEHYQSKMQYPVPSPGVQKNEPCEAFNSIADNGLGLVDPDKAFSFYNELHSYLASAGVDGVKVDVQNILEALGGGHGGRVRLSRKYQQALEASIAWNFHDNGIICCMSHNTDNLYSSKRNAVVRASDDFWPRDPASHTIHIASVAYNTVFLGEFMQPDWDMFHSVHPMAEYHAAARAVGGCAIYVSDKPGNHDFDLLRKLVLPDGSILRAKLPGRPTGDCLFSDPARDGKSILKIWNLNAHSGVIGAFNCQGAGWCREGKKNVIHDVQPGTITGAVRGRDVSRLLEVAGDGWNGDVVVYSHVAGEVTVLPKDAALPVTLKPREYEVFTVVPLKWLPNGASFAPIGLIGMFNSGGAVTEVRHGGDAGVEVKVRGAGTVGAYSSARPKRVAVDSEAVGFSYNDGSGLATFEVGVPERELYSWTVSIEY
;
A
#
# COMPACT_ATOMS: atom_id res chain seq x y z
N MET A 1 -26.84 -19.78 28.66
CA MET A 1 -26.50 -18.37 28.42
C MET A 1 -25.03 -18.17 28.76
N THR A 2 -24.15 -18.37 27.79
CA THR A 2 -22.75 -17.94 27.86
C THR A 2 -22.72 -16.46 27.47
N VAL A 3 -22.11 -15.62 28.30
CA VAL A 3 -21.82 -14.22 27.98
C VAL A 3 -20.84 -14.24 26.80
N GLY A 4 -21.38 -14.17 25.58
CA GLY A 4 -20.66 -14.36 24.33
C GLY A 4 -19.95 -13.08 23.88
N ALA A 5 -18.96 -13.23 23.01
CA ALA A 5 -18.03 -12.20 22.52
C ALA A 5 -18.68 -11.11 21.64
N GLY A 6 -19.86 -10.60 22.01
CA GLY A 6 -20.59 -9.56 21.28
C GLY A 6 -21.22 -10.00 19.95
N ILE A 7 -20.80 -11.12 19.36
CA ILE A 7 -21.32 -11.65 18.08
C ILE A 7 -22.19 -12.88 18.33
N ALA A 8 -23.47 -12.82 17.93
CA ALA A 8 -24.39 -13.96 18.09
C ALA A 8 -25.55 -13.92 17.10
N VAL A 9 -26.02 -15.11 16.69
CA VAL A 9 -27.32 -15.26 16.04
C VAL A 9 -28.42 -15.19 17.10
N GLN A 10 -29.37 -14.28 16.92
CA GLN A 10 -30.50 -14.04 17.80
C GLN A 10 -31.64 -15.02 17.51
N GLU A 11 -32.62 -15.09 18.42
CA GLU A 11 -33.80 -15.97 18.29
C GLU A 11 -34.66 -15.65 17.05
N ASP A 12 -34.63 -14.40 16.57
CA ASP A 12 -35.32 -13.96 15.37
C ASP A 12 -34.58 -14.29 14.05
N GLY A 13 -33.45 -15.01 14.14
CA GLY A 13 -32.63 -15.39 12.99
C GLY A 13 -31.77 -14.25 12.44
N SER A 14 -31.54 -13.17 13.20
CA SER A 14 -30.59 -12.12 12.85
C SER A 14 -29.19 -12.37 13.42
N LEU A 15 -28.13 -11.91 12.74
CA LEU A 15 -26.78 -11.83 13.31
C LEU A 15 -26.61 -10.44 13.92
N ALA A 16 -26.40 -10.38 15.23
CA ALA A 16 -26.10 -9.16 15.94
C ALA A 16 -24.62 -9.07 16.32
N ALA A 17 -24.08 -7.86 16.27
CA ALA A 17 -22.74 -7.48 16.67
C ALA A 17 -22.83 -6.34 17.69
N LEU A 18 -22.43 -6.60 18.94
CA LEU A 18 -22.57 -5.67 20.07
C LEU A 18 -23.99 -5.07 20.19
N GLY A 19 -25.01 -5.89 19.93
CA GLY A 19 -26.42 -5.47 19.97
C GLY A 19 -26.95 -4.85 18.67
N ALA A 20 -26.09 -4.46 17.74
CA ALA A 20 -26.49 -3.94 16.43
C ALA A 20 -26.70 -5.09 15.43
N THR A 21 -27.86 -5.14 14.76
CA THR A 21 -28.15 -6.14 13.72
C THR A 21 -27.35 -5.85 12.45
N VAL A 22 -26.57 -6.82 11.99
CA VAL A 22 -25.71 -6.70 10.79
C VAL A 22 -26.14 -7.61 9.64
N LEU A 23 -26.78 -8.75 9.93
CA LEU A 23 -27.43 -9.60 8.93
C LEU A 23 -28.81 -10.03 9.43
N THR A 24 -29.75 -10.18 8.52
CA THR A 24 -31.10 -10.71 8.78
C THR A 24 -31.28 -12.03 8.05
N GLU A 25 -32.27 -12.85 8.45
CA GLU A 25 -32.57 -14.12 7.75
C GLU A 25 -31.33 -15.03 7.64
N VAL A 26 -30.55 -15.15 8.72
CA VAL A 26 -29.36 -16.01 8.78
C VAL A 26 -29.79 -17.47 8.61
N ARG A 27 -29.11 -18.20 7.73
CA ARG A 27 -29.45 -19.59 7.41
C ARG A 27 -29.16 -20.53 8.59
N ASP A 28 -30.02 -21.52 8.81
CA ASP A 28 -29.93 -22.48 9.93
C ASP A 28 -28.64 -23.31 9.95
N ASN A 29 -27.98 -23.45 8.80
CA ASN A 29 -26.71 -24.17 8.67
C ASN A 29 -25.49 -23.29 8.98
N VAL A 30 -25.65 -22.00 9.26
CA VAL A 30 -24.54 -21.12 9.67
C VAL A 30 -24.11 -21.44 11.10
N LEU A 31 -22.80 -21.57 11.30
CA LEU A 31 -22.16 -21.73 12.60
C LEU A 31 -21.60 -20.41 13.08
N VAL A 32 -21.75 -20.12 14.38
CA VAL A 32 -21.01 -19.04 15.05
C VAL A 32 -20.20 -19.65 16.19
N THR A 33 -18.89 -19.64 16.03
CA THR A 33 -17.93 -20.16 17.00
C THR A 33 -17.23 -18.99 17.69
N PRO A 34 -17.41 -18.76 19.00
CA PRO A 34 -16.72 -17.68 19.69
C PRO A 34 -15.20 -17.79 19.55
N ALA A 35 -14.51 -16.67 19.34
CA ALA A 35 -13.05 -16.67 19.35
C ALA A 35 -12.54 -16.90 20.79
N ALA A 36 -11.85 -18.01 21.05
CA ALA A 36 -11.35 -18.34 22.38
C ALA A 36 -9.90 -17.86 22.60
N GLY A 37 -9.63 -17.24 23.75
CA GLY A 37 -8.28 -16.96 24.26
C GLY A 37 -7.85 -15.49 24.34
N GLY A 38 -7.09 -15.16 25.39
CA GLY A 38 -6.16 -14.02 25.50
C GLY A 38 -6.57 -12.65 24.92
N GLY A 39 -7.70 -12.07 25.37
CA GLY A 39 -8.06 -10.68 25.06
C GLY A 39 -8.89 -10.45 23.79
N MET A 40 -9.38 -11.51 23.14
CA MET A 40 -10.35 -11.43 22.02
C MET A 40 -11.78 -11.15 22.52
N LEU A 41 -12.03 -10.00 23.14
CA LEU A 41 -13.29 -9.77 23.87
C LEU A 41 -14.53 -9.64 22.96
N ASN A 42 -14.38 -9.31 21.67
CA ASN A 42 -15.50 -8.99 20.78
C ASN A 42 -15.39 -9.62 19.36
N GLY A 43 -15.24 -10.95 19.24
CA GLY A 43 -15.22 -11.60 17.94
C GLY A 43 -15.61 -13.09 17.91
N ALA A 44 -16.03 -13.56 16.75
CA ALA A 44 -16.43 -14.94 16.50
C ALA A 44 -16.10 -15.36 15.06
N PHE A 45 -16.07 -16.66 14.79
CA PHE A 45 -15.93 -17.23 13.46
C PHE A 45 -17.28 -17.68 12.92
N LEU A 46 -17.56 -17.34 11.67
CA LEU A 46 -18.65 -17.92 10.89
C LEU A 46 -18.16 -19.15 10.14
N GLY A 47 -18.99 -20.19 10.17
CA GLY A 47 -18.80 -21.44 9.43
C GLY A 47 -20.13 -22.00 8.91
N VAL A 48 -20.11 -23.22 8.38
CA VAL A 48 -21.27 -23.92 7.79
C VAL A 48 -21.32 -25.38 8.26
N ARG A 49 -22.47 -25.83 8.78
CA ARG A 49 -22.75 -27.22 9.19
C ARG A 49 -22.95 -28.10 7.95
N SER A 50 -21.86 -28.68 7.45
CA SER A 50 -21.81 -29.58 6.30
C SER A 50 -21.97 -28.91 4.92
N ALA A 51 -21.13 -29.38 3.99
CA ALA A 51 -21.17 -29.04 2.60
C ALA A 51 -20.91 -30.31 1.76
N PRO A 52 -21.43 -30.38 0.52
CA PRO A 52 -21.02 -31.40 -0.42
C PRO A 52 -19.49 -31.39 -0.61
N ALA A 53 -18.87 -32.56 -0.71
CA ALA A 53 -17.47 -32.67 -1.08
C ALA A 53 -17.27 -32.03 -2.47
N ALA A 54 -16.54 -30.93 -2.52
CA ALA A 54 -16.24 -30.21 -3.74
C ALA A 54 -15.02 -29.32 -3.54
N SER A 55 -14.21 -29.18 -4.59
CA SER A 55 -13.09 -28.23 -4.63
C SER A 55 -13.53 -26.76 -4.64
N ARG A 56 -14.83 -26.52 -4.82
CA ARG A 56 -15.48 -25.21 -4.78
C ARG A 56 -16.89 -25.32 -4.22
N SER A 57 -17.26 -24.43 -3.31
CA SER A 57 -18.63 -24.31 -2.79
C SER A 57 -19.01 -22.86 -2.52
N VAL A 58 -20.31 -22.55 -2.59
CA VAL A 58 -20.86 -21.22 -2.32
C VAL A 58 -22.04 -21.38 -1.35
N PHE A 59 -22.01 -20.62 -0.26
CA PHE A 59 -22.99 -20.73 0.82
C PHE A 59 -23.62 -19.36 1.11
N PRO A 60 -24.95 -19.20 1.00
CA PRO A 60 -25.62 -18.01 1.53
C PRO A 60 -25.57 -18.03 3.06
N VAL A 61 -25.23 -16.89 3.66
CA VAL A 61 -25.12 -16.73 5.12
C VAL A 61 -26.38 -16.07 5.66
N GLY A 62 -26.73 -14.90 5.13
CA GLY A 62 -27.85 -14.07 5.56
C GLY A 62 -27.90 -12.80 4.73
N LYS A 63 -28.91 -11.96 4.94
CA LYS A 63 -29.19 -10.78 4.13
C LYS A 63 -28.66 -9.51 4.78
N LEU A 64 -27.87 -8.76 4.01
CA LEU A 64 -27.39 -7.43 4.34
C LEU A 64 -28.28 -6.40 3.63
N ARG A 65 -28.94 -5.53 4.37
CA ARG A 65 -29.87 -4.51 3.85
C ARG A 65 -29.76 -3.23 4.64
N ASP A 66 -29.80 -2.11 3.93
CA ASP A 66 -29.89 -0.75 4.47
C ASP A 66 -28.78 -0.41 5.48
N LEU A 67 -27.60 -1.03 5.35
CA LEU A 67 -26.42 -0.81 6.17
C LEU A 67 -25.24 -0.42 5.30
N ARG A 68 -24.65 0.75 5.56
CA ARG A 68 -23.49 1.21 4.79
C ARG A 68 -22.32 0.25 5.00
N PHE A 69 -21.64 -0.09 3.91
CA PHE A 69 -20.43 -0.88 3.98
C PHE A 69 -19.35 -0.33 3.05
N MET A 70 -18.11 -0.70 3.38
CA MET A 70 -16.97 -0.61 2.49
C MET A 70 -16.31 -1.99 2.42
N CYS A 71 -15.91 -2.40 1.23
CA CYS A 71 -15.17 -3.63 1.02
C CYS A 71 -14.00 -3.44 0.07
N THR A 72 -13.02 -4.33 0.17
CA THR A 72 -11.96 -4.48 -0.83
C THR A 72 -12.10 -5.83 -1.51
N PHE A 73 -12.09 -5.82 -2.84
CA PHE A 73 -12.31 -6.99 -3.68
C PHE A 73 -11.31 -7.02 -4.82
N ARG A 74 -11.00 -8.22 -5.33
CA ARG A 74 -10.12 -8.37 -6.50
C ARG A 74 -10.88 -8.03 -7.78
N PHE A 75 -10.64 -6.85 -8.35
CA PHE A 75 -11.27 -6.44 -9.61
C PHE A 75 -10.57 -7.00 -10.85
N LYS A 76 -9.39 -7.60 -10.68
CA LYS A 76 -8.68 -8.46 -11.63
C LYS A 76 -7.78 -9.44 -10.87
N MET A 77 -7.12 -10.36 -11.58
CA MET A 77 -6.24 -11.39 -11.01
C MET A 77 -5.23 -10.85 -9.98
N TRP A 78 -4.58 -9.73 -10.29
CA TRP A 78 -3.44 -9.21 -9.53
C TRP A 78 -3.82 -8.24 -8.41
N TRP A 79 -4.92 -7.50 -8.59
CA TRP A 79 -5.17 -6.24 -7.88
C TRP A 79 -6.54 -6.17 -7.22
N MET A 80 -6.57 -5.45 -6.10
CA MET A 80 -7.80 -5.10 -5.40
C MET A 80 -8.18 -3.64 -5.68
N THR A 81 -9.46 -3.36 -5.47
CA THR A 81 -10.01 -2.02 -5.39
C THR A 81 -11.15 -2.05 -4.35
N GLN A 82 -11.75 -0.89 -4.13
CA GLN A 82 -12.79 -0.68 -3.14
C GLN A 82 -14.19 -0.64 -3.76
N ARG A 83 -15.19 -1.00 -2.96
CA ARG A 83 -16.60 -0.79 -3.27
C ARG A 83 -17.36 -0.40 -2.01
N MET A 84 -18.21 0.61 -2.17
CA MET A 84 -19.17 1.06 -1.17
C MET A 84 -20.56 0.60 -1.62
N GLY A 85 -21.43 0.34 -0.65
CA GLY A 85 -22.81 -0.05 -0.90
C GLY A 85 -23.63 -0.08 0.37
N SER A 86 -24.87 -0.52 0.24
CA SER A 86 -25.79 -0.65 1.38
C SER A 86 -26.55 -1.97 1.42
N SER A 87 -26.33 -2.85 0.45
CA SER A 87 -27.06 -4.10 0.32
C SER A 87 -26.15 -5.25 -0.11
N GLY A 88 -26.51 -6.49 0.26
CA GLY A 88 -25.70 -7.67 -0.08
C GLY A 88 -25.40 -7.80 -1.57
N ARG A 89 -26.33 -7.41 -2.46
CA ARG A 89 -26.14 -7.46 -3.92
C ARG A 89 -25.03 -6.55 -4.44
N ASP A 90 -24.64 -5.55 -3.66
CA ASP A 90 -23.59 -4.60 -4.03
C ASP A 90 -22.18 -5.17 -3.79
N ILE A 91 -22.06 -6.24 -2.99
CA ILE A 91 -20.80 -6.87 -2.64
C ILE A 91 -20.26 -7.63 -3.86
N PRO A 92 -19.11 -7.23 -4.43
CA PRO A 92 -18.55 -7.88 -5.61
C PRO A 92 -18.03 -9.29 -5.31
N ALA A 93 -17.89 -10.11 -6.36
CA ALA A 93 -17.18 -11.37 -6.25
C ALA A 93 -15.69 -11.14 -5.92
N GLU A 94 -15.07 -12.10 -5.23
CA GLU A 94 -13.69 -12.00 -4.74
C GLU A 94 -13.47 -10.87 -3.72
N THR A 95 -14.49 -10.59 -2.89
CA THR A 95 -14.35 -9.67 -1.74
C THR A 95 -13.53 -10.34 -0.64
N GLN A 96 -12.42 -9.72 -0.25
CA GLN A 96 -11.47 -10.29 0.72
C GLN A 96 -11.51 -9.62 2.08
N PHE A 97 -12.16 -8.46 2.17
CA PHE A 97 -12.37 -7.70 3.40
C PHE A 97 -13.63 -6.87 3.26
N LEU A 98 -14.46 -6.86 4.29
CA LEU A 98 -15.71 -6.11 4.36
C LEU A 98 -15.83 -5.49 5.76
N ILE A 99 -16.22 -4.22 5.82
CA ILE A 99 -16.60 -3.54 7.07
C ILE A 99 -17.98 -2.92 6.89
N VAL A 100 -18.85 -3.15 7.87
CA VAL A 100 -20.24 -2.66 7.90
C VAL A 100 -20.37 -1.67 9.05
N GLU A 101 -21.06 -0.57 8.80
CA GLU A 101 -21.45 0.39 9.82
C GLU A 101 -22.94 0.20 10.15
N ALA A 102 -23.21 -0.17 11.39
CA ALA A 102 -24.56 -0.30 11.93
C ALA A 102 -24.79 0.73 13.04
N ALA A 103 -26.02 1.23 13.16
CA ALA A 103 -26.39 2.09 14.28
C ALA A 103 -26.50 1.25 15.56
N ASP A 104 -26.00 1.76 16.68
CA ASP A 104 -26.31 1.18 17.99
C ASP A 104 -27.82 1.31 18.25
N GLY A 105 -28.47 0.18 18.54
CA GLY A 105 -29.91 0.10 18.79
C GLY A 105 -30.34 0.70 20.13
N ALA A 106 -29.40 1.16 20.96
CA ALA A 106 -29.66 1.86 22.21
C ALA A 106 -29.69 3.39 21.98
N GLY A 107 -30.84 4.03 22.29
CA GLY A 107 -31.09 5.44 22.03
C GLY A 107 -30.22 6.45 22.81
N ASP A 108 -30.20 7.65 22.24
CA ASP A 108 -29.53 8.91 22.60
C ASP A 108 -27.99 8.97 22.43
N GLU A 109 -27.60 9.75 21.41
CA GLU A 109 -26.28 9.90 20.76
C GLU A 109 -25.78 8.67 19.99
N GLN A 110 -26.12 8.60 18.68
CA GLN A 110 -25.77 7.53 17.73
C GLN A 110 -24.26 7.20 17.71
N SER A 111 -23.82 6.30 18.57
CA SER A 111 -22.52 5.64 18.42
C SER A 111 -22.68 4.53 17.38
N ALA A 112 -21.84 4.54 16.34
CA ALA A 112 -21.88 3.50 15.31
C ALA A 112 -21.14 2.25 15.81
N VAL A 113 -21.67 1.07 15.52
CA VAL A 113 -20.97 -0.21 15.67
C VAL A 113 -20.39 -0.59 14.32
N TYR A 114 -19.06 -0.67 14.26
CA TYR A 114 -18.34 -1.14 13.09
C TYR A 114 -18.09 -2.64 13.21
N THR A 115 -18.51 -3.39 12.18
CA THR A 115 -18.37 -4.86 12.13
C THR A 115 -17.54 -5.26 10.93
N VAL A 116 -16.38 -5.89 11.17
CA VAL A 116 -15.50 -6.43 10.15
C VAL A 116 -15.85 -7.89 9.87
N PHE A 117 -15.99 -8.24 8.60
CA PHE A 117 -16.03 -9.61 8.10
C PHE A 117 -14.75 -9.89 7.33
N LEU A 118 -13.94 -10.78 7.87
CA LEU A 118 -12.64 -11.13 7.33
C LEU A 118 -12.63 -12.62 6.92
N PRO A 119 -12.84 -12.95 5.63
CA PRO A 119 -12.70 -14.33 5.17
C PRO A 119 -11.25 -14.82 5.32
N ILE A 120 -11.08 -16.08 5.73
CA ILE A 120 -9.78 -16.66 6.08
C ILE A 120 -9.49 -17.96 5.31
N LEU A 121 -8.31 -18.54 5.59
CA LEU A 121 -7.91 -19.83 5.05
C LEU A 121 -8.28 -20.95 6.02
N GLU A 122 -8.78 -22.07 5.50
CA GLU A 122 -9.01 -23.29 6.26
C GLU A 122 -8.36 -24.48 5.53
N GLY A 123 -7.25 -24.98 6.10
CA GLY A 123 -6.46 -26.04 5.46
C GLY A 123 -5.95 -25.63 4.07
N SER A 124 -6.47 -26.30 3.03
CA SER A 124 -6.14 -26.04 1.62
C SER A 124 -7.10 -25.05 0.93
N PHE A 125 -8.14 -24.60 1.62
CA PHE A 125 -9.20 -23.78 1.05
C PHE A 125 -9.06 -22.31 1.43
N ARG A 126 -9.43 -21.44 0.49
CA ARG A 126 -9.56 -20.00 0.69
C ARG A 126 -11.03 -19.60 0.67
N ALA A 127 -11.47 -18.90 1.72
CA ALA A 127 -12.76 -18.22 1.70
C ALA A 127 -12.62 -16.82 1.06
N VAL A 128 -13.65 -16.40 0.33
CA VAL A 128 -13.91 -15.02 -0.07
C VAL A 128 -15.40 -14.72 0.09
N LEU A 129 -15.77 -13.46 0.12
CA LEU A 129 -17.16 -13.01 0.17
C LEU A 129 -17.66 -12.61 -1.22
N GLN A 130 -18.97 -12.73 -1.43
CA GLN A 130 -19.66 -12.15 -2.57
C GLN A 130 -21.13 -11.86 -2.24
N GLY A 131 -21.78 -11.04 -3.05
CA GLY A 131 -23.22 -10.78 -3.01
C GLY A 131 -24.01 -11.54 -4.07
N ASN A 132 -25.33 -11.64 -3.87
CA ASN A 132 -26.26 -12.14 -4.88
C ASN A 132 -27.51 -11.24 -5.05
N GLU A 133 -28.36 -11.55 -6.03
CA GLU A 133 -29.58 -10.79 -6.32
C GLU A 133 -30.62 -10.79 -5.18
N ASN A 134 -30.51 -11.68 -4.19
CA ASN A 134 -31.42 -11.71 -3.05
C ASN A 134 -30.92 -10.87 -1.86
N ASN A 135 -29.87 -10.05 -2.06
CA ASN A 135 -29.15 -9.31 -1.02
C ASN A 135 -28.48 -10.21 0.02
N GLU A 136 -28.20 -11.46 -0.33
CA GLU A 136 -27.50 -12.38 0.57
C GLU A 136 -25.99 -12.14 0.50
N LEU A 137 -25.35 -12.11 1.65
CA LEU A 137 -23.91 -12.30 1.79
C LEU A 137 -23.62 -13.79 1.61
N GLU A 138 -22.74 -14.12 0.69
CA GLU A 138 -22.31 -15.49 0.40
C GLU A 138 -20.83 -15.68 0.73
N ILE A 139 -20.50 -16.85 1.31
CA ILE A 139 -19.13 -17.33 1.44
C ILE A 139 -18.84 -18.22 0.22
N CYS A 140 -17.84 -17.86 -0.56
CA CYS A 140 -17.29 -18.72 -1.61
C CYS A 140 -15.99 -19.35 -1.10
N LEU A 141 -15.93 -20.68 -1.08
CA LEU A 141 -14.80 -21.46 -0.58
C LEU A 141 -14.19 -22.28 -1.72
N GLU A 142 -12.87 -22.21 -1.90
CA GLU A 142 -12.17 -22.86 -3.02
C GLU A 142 -10.79 -23.42 -2.62
N SER A 143 -10.49 -24.66 -3.03
CA SER A 143 -9.15 -25.26 -2.89
C SER A 143 -8.24 -24.98 -4.07
N GLY A 144 -8.80 -24.72 -5.26
CA GLY A 144 -8.02 -24.59 -6.50
C GLY A 144 -7.37 -25.90 -6.97
N ASP A 145 -7.80 -27.04 -6.44
CA ASP A 145 -7.37 -28.37 -6.87
C ASP A 145 -8.59 -29.29 -6.91
N PRO A 146 -9.00 -29.82 -8.10
CA PRO A 146 -10.13 -30.73 -8.21
C PRO A 146 -10.02 -31.98 -7.33
N ALA A 147 -8.80 -32.41 -6.95
CA ALA A 147 -8.60 -33.56 -6.08
C ALA A 147 -8.76 -33.24 -4.58
N VAL A 148 -8.90 -31.96 -4.21
CA VAL A 148 -9.02 -31.51 -2.82
C VAL A 148 -10.43 -30.99 -2.59
N GLU A 149 -11.27 -31.85 -2.02
CA GLU A 149 -12.73 -31.65 -1.93
C GLU A 149 -13.27 -31.56 -0.49
N SER A 150 -12.44 -31.83 0.52
CA SER A 150 -12.84 -31.90 1.93
C SER A 150 -12.25 -30.77 2.77
N PHE A 151 -13.11 -30.12 3.57
CA PHE A 151 -12.75 -29.07 4.53
C PHE A 151 -13.60 -29.24 5.81
N GLU A 152 -13.27 -28.51 6.88
CA GLU A 152 -13.99 -28.62 8.17
C GLU A 152 -15.23 -27.72 8.16
N GLY A 153 -15.07 -26.50 7.68
CA GLY A 153 -16.13 -25.52 7.43
C GLY A 153 -16.49 -24.69 8.65
N THR A 154 -15.74 -24.77 9.76
CA THR A 154 -16.11 -24.19 11.05
C THR A 154 -15.56 -22.79 11.24
N HIS A 155 -14.47 -22.44 10.55
CA HIS A 155 -13.76 -21.16 10.69
C HIS A 155 -13.46 -20.55 9.32
N LEU A 156 -14.51 -20.08 8.63
CA LEU A 156 -14.38 -19.56 7.26
C LEU A 156 -14.27 -18.03 7.21
N VAL A 157 -14.93 -17.33 8.13
CA VAL A 157 -14.91 -15.86 8.21
C VAL A 157 -14.78 -15.43 9.66
N PHE A 158 -13.78 -14.63 9.99
CA PHE A 158 -13.71 -13.97 11.29
C PHE A 158 -14.60 -12.73 11.29
N VAL A 159 -15.41 -12.56 12.33
CA VAL A 159 -16.26 -11.39 12.56
C VAL A 159 -15.80 -10.71 13.84
N GLY A 160 -15.47 -9.42 13.74
CA GLY A 160 -15.08 -8.59 14.89
C GLY A 160 -15.86 -7.29 14.91
N ALA A 161 -16.15 -6.76 16.10
CA ALA A 161 -16.94 -5.53 16.25
C ALA A 161 -16.41 -4.56 17.32
N GLY A 162 -16.71 -3.27 17.15
CA GLY A 162 -16.34 -2.20 18.08
C GLY A 162 -16.73 -0.81 17.59
N SER A 163 -16.32 0.22 18.32
CA SER A 163 -16.72 1.62 18.09
C SER A 163 -15.74 2.45 17.27
N ASP A 164 -14.49 2.01 17.10
CA ASP A 164 -13.52 2.63 16.20
C ASP A 164 -13.22 1.69 15.02
N PRO A 165 -13.42 2.13 13.77
CA PRO A 165 -13.29 1.26 12.61
C PRO A 165 -11.85 0.80 12.40
N PHE A 166 -10.84 1.62 12.69
CA PHE A 166 -9.43 1.26 12.48
C PHE A 166 -8.92 0.29 13.56
N GLU A 167 -9.34 0.47 14.81
CA GLU A 167 -9.02 -0.46 15.90
C GLU A 167 -9.69 -1.82 15.66
N VAL A 168 -10.95 -1.85 15.23
CA VAL A 168 -11.66 -3.11 14.95
C VAL A 168 -10.96 -3.89 13.83
N ILE A 169 -10.53 -3.22 12.77
CA ILE A 169 -9.76 -3.84 11.68
C ILE A 169 -8.43 -4.42 12.21
N THR A 170 -7.68 -3.61 12.97
CA THR A 170 -6.39 -4.03 13.54
C THR A 170 -6.55 -5.24 14.46
N ASN A 171 -7.56 -5.20 15.34
CA ASN A 171 -7.86 -6.27 16.27
C ASN A 171 -8.34 -7.54 15.57
N ALA A 172 -9.13 -7.42 14.50
CA ALA A 172 -9.56 -8.55 13.68
C ALA A 172 -8.38 -9.25 12.98
N VAL A 173 -7.47 -8.50 12.36
CA VAL A 173 -6.29 -9.10 11.73
C VAL A 173 -5.36 -9.73 12.77
N LYS A 174 -5.13 -9.09 13.93
CA LYS A 174 -4.36 -9.69 15.04
C LYS A 174 -5.04 -10.93 15.61
N ALA A 175 -6.36 -10.98 15.63
CA ALA A 175 -7.12 -12.16 16.04
C ALA A 175 -6.91 -13.33 15.06
N VAL A 176 -7.02 -13.07 13.76
CA VAL A 176 -6.75 -14.06 12.71
C VAL A 176 -5.27 -14.48 12.68
N GLU A 177 -4.33 -13.58 12.97
CA GLU A 177 -2.90 -13.88 13.12
C GLU A 177 -2.67 -14.94 14.22
N ARG A 178 -3.31 -14.77 15.39
CA ARG A 178 -3.21 -15.74 16.50
C ARG A 178 -3.83 -17.08 16.15
N HIS A 179 -4.93 -17.08 15.39
CA HIS A 179 -5.64 -18.29 14.99
C HIS A 179 -4.88 -19.08 13.92
N LEU A 180 -4.47 -18.42 12.83
CA LEU A 180 -3.82 -19.09 11.69
C LEU A 180 -2.34 -19.37 11.93
N GLN A 181 -1.62 -18.49 12.64
CA GLN A 181 -0.18 -18.59 12.91
C GLN A 181 0.73 -18.72 11.66
N THR A 182 0.20 -18.44 10.48
CA THR A 182 0.88 -18.57 9.18
C THR A 182 1.40 -17.26 8.61
N PHE A 183 1.01 -16.13 9.17
CA PHE A 183 1.49 -14.80 8.78
C PHE A 183 1.86 -13.97 10.03
N SER A 184 2.35 -12.76 9.82
CA SER A 184 2.56 -11.81 10.91
C SER A 184 1.99 -10.46 10.57
N HIS A 185 1.44 -9.78 11.59
CA HIS A 185 0.96 -8.41 11.46
C HIS A 185 2.13 -7.47 11.11
N ARG A 186 1.86 -6.39 10.34
CA ARG A 186 2.86 -5.42 9.84
C ARG A 186 3.86 -4.97 10.93
N GLU A 187 3.34 -4.68 12.12
CA GLU A 187 4.13 -4.16 13.26
C GLU A 187 5.23 -5.11 13.76
N LYS A 188 5.15 -6.42 13.45
CA LYS A 188 6.18 -7.41 13.84
C LYS A 188 7.26 -7.59 12.78
N LYS A 189 7.13 -6.93 11.62
CA LYS A 189 8.03 -7.10 10.47
C LYS A 189 9.10 -6.01 10.47
N LYS A 190 10.31 -6.38 10.05
CA LYS A 190 11.40 -5.42 9.84
C LYS A 190 11.09 -4.56 8.62
N MET A 191 10.91 -3.26 8.82
CA MET A 191 10.74 -2.31 7.72
C MET A 191 12.10 -2.03 7.05
N PRO A 192 12.19 -2.11 5.70
CA PRO A 192 13.39 -1.74 4.99
C PRO A 192 13.59 -0.22 5.02
N ASP A 193 14.83 0.21 5.22
CA ASP A 193 15.20 1.63 5.28
C ASP A 193 15.09 2.33 3.92
N MET A 194 15.14 1.57 2.81
CA MET A 194 14.86 2.06 1.45
C MET A 194 13.59 2.92 1.37
N LEU A 195 12.57 2.65 2.20
CA LEU A 195 11.34 3.45 2.27
C LEU A 195 11.59 4.94 2.58
N ASN A 196 12.71 5.30 3.22
CA ASN A 196 13.00 6.67 3.64
C ASN A 196 13.78 7.49 2.60
N TRP A 197 14.04 6.91 1.43
CA TRP A 197 14.88 7.48 0.39
C TRP A 197 14.12 7.65 -0.91
N PHE A 198 14.39 8.74 -1.62
CA PHE A 198 13.85 8.97 -2.95
C PHE A 198 14.42 7.92 -3.93
N GLY A 199 13.54 7.32 -4.72
CA GLY A 199 13.90 6.28 -5.67
C GLY A 199 13.58 6.59 -7.13
N TRP A 200 14.09 5.74 -8.00
CA TRP A 200 13.75 5.71 -9.42
C TRP A 200 13.52 4.28 -9.89
N CYS A 201 12.42 4.03 -10.59
CA CYS A 201 12.11 2.75 -11.23
C CYS A 201 12.32 2.88 -12.74
N THR A 202 12.94 1.88 -13.37
CA THR A 202 13.23 1.95 -14.82
C THR A 202 12.06 1.56 -15.72
N TRP A 203 10.91 1.15 -15.16
CA TRP A 203 9.80 0.56 -15.92
C TRP A 203 9.19 1.48 -16.98
N ASP A 204 8.53 2.59 -16.64
CA ASP A 204 8.00 3.51 -17.68
C ASP A 204 9.09 4.30 -18.42
N ALA A 205 10.31 4.32 -17.86
CA ALA A 205 11.44 4.96 -18.50
C ALA A 205 11.88 4.20 -19.77
N PHE A 206 11.91 2.87 -19.71
CA PHE A 206 12.46 2.03 -20.78
C PHE A 206 11.64 0.77 -21.10
N TYR A 207 10.67 0.40 -20.29
CA TYR A 207 10.04 -0.92 -20.26
C TYR A 207 11.10 -2.02 -20.32
N THR A 208 10.89 -3.03 -21.15
CA THR A 208 11.84 -4.13 -21.33
C THR A 208 13.12 -3.73 -22.09
N ASP A 209 13.24 -2.50 -22.59
CA ASP A 209 14.42 -1.99 -23.30
C ASP A 209 15.50 -1.41 -22.37
N VAL A 210 15.34 -1.52 -21.05
CA VAL A 210 16.35 -1.04 -20.07
C VAL A 210 17.75 -1.63 -20.36
N THR A 211 18.78 -0.79 -20.25
CA THR A 211 20.20 -1.14 -20.45
C THR A 211 21.07 -0.56 -19.34
N ALA A 212 22.27 -1.10 -19.15
CA ALA A 212 23.25 -0.53 -18.22
C ALA A 212 23.57 0.96 -18.51
N GLU A 213 23.68 1.34 -19.78
CA GLU A 213 23.91 2.76 -20.16
C GLU A 213 22.68 3.63 -19.88
N GLY A 214 21.47 3.15 -20.15
CA GLY A 214 20.23 3.88 -19.85
C GLY A 214 20.07 4.16 -18.36
N VAL A 215 20.41 3.19 -17.49
CA VAL A 215 20.43 3.39 -16.03
C VAL A 215 21.43 4.49 -15.65
N LYS A 216 22.65 4.44 -16.18
CA LYS A 216 23.68 5.46 -15.91
C LYS A 216 23.28 6.85 -16.41
N GLU A 217 22.60 6.93 -17.55
CA GLU A 217 22.10 8.19 -18.08
C GLU A 217 21.02 8.79 -17.20
N GLY A 218 20.05 7.99 -16.75
CA GLY A 218 18.98 8.43 -15.86
C GLY A 218 19.50 8.95 -14.53
N LEU A 219 20.43 8.24 -13.87
CA LEU A 219 21.03 8.70 -12.62
C LEU A 219 21.74 10.05 -12.79
N ARG A 220 22.54 10.20 -13.86
CA ARG A 220 23.19 11.48 -14.19
C ARG A 220 22.18 12.59 -14.49
N SER A 221 21.04 12.29 -15.10
CA SER A 221 20.05 13.33 -15.42
C SER A 221 19.35 13.86 -14.17
N PHE A 222 19.11 13.03 -13.15
CA PHE A 222 18.60 13.47 -11.85
C PHE A 222 19.61 14.33 -11.07
N GLU A 223 20.88 13.91 -11.04
CA GLU A 223 21.95 14.66 -10.34
C GLU A 223 22.10 16.08 -10.88
N LYS A 224 21.99 16.26 -12.20
CA LYS A 224 22.04 17.58 -12.83
C LYS A 224 20.97 18.55 -12.33
N GLY A 225 19.83 18.05 -11.84
CA GLY A 225 18.76 18.88 -11.28
C GLY A 225 18.79 19.03 -9.75
N GLY A 226 19.74 18.39 -9.07
CA GLY A 226 19.88 18.47 -7.61
C GLY A 226 18.88 17.60 -6.85
N THR A 227 18.32 16.56 -7.47
CA THR A 227 17.41 15.60 -6.81
C THR A 227 17.80 14.18 -7.17
N ALA A 228 18.95 13.74 -6.65
CA ALA A 228 19.52 12.44 -6.94
C ALA A 228 18.77 11.31 -6.17
N PRO A 229 18.27 10.27 -6.86
CA PRO A 229 17.78 9.06 -6.21
C PRO A 229 18.88 8.43 -5.35
N LYS A 230 18.50 7.92 -4.18
CA LYS A 230 19.37 7.07 -3.34
C LYS A 230 18.96 5.59 -3.43
N PHE A 231 17.88 5.31 -4.17
CA PHE A 231 17.36 3.99 -4.45
C PHE A 231 17.05 3.85 -5.95
N VAL A 232 17.36 2.71 -6.56
CA VAL A 232 16.94 2.39 -7.92
C VAL A 232 16.35 0.98 -8.02
N ILE A 233 15.28 0.84 -8.79
CA ILE A 233 14.73 -0.46 -9.21
C ILE A 233 15.08 -0.64 -10.69
N ILE A 234 15.97 -1.60 -10.98
CA ILE A 234 16.16 -2.11 -12.34
C ILE A 234 15.01 -3.08 -12.61
N ASP A 235 13.97 -2.56 -13.24
CA ASP A 235 12.73 -3.29 -13.54
C ASP A 235 12.91 -4.26 -14.72
N ASP A 236 11.84 -4.91 -15.18
CA ASP A 236 11.86 -5.97 -16.19
C ASP A 236 12.64 -5.56 -17.46
N GLY A 237 13.38 -6.52 -18.02
CA GLY A 237 14.23 -6.36 -19.20
C GLY A 237 15.68 -6.75 -18.98
N TRP A 238 16.14 -6.96 -17.73
CA TRP A 238 17.53 -7.33 -17.44
C TRP A 238 17.81 -8.85 -17.48
N GLN A 239 16.79 -9.69 -17.30
CA GLN A 239 16.93 -11.15 -17.19
C GLN A 239 17.23 -11.85 -18.53
N SER A 240 17.87 -13.02 -18.46
CA SER A 240 18.10 -13.92 -19.60
C SER A 240 16.84 -14.73 -19.94
N VAL A 241 16.03 -14.19 -20.85
CA VAL A 241 14.73 -14.77 -21.19
C VAL A 241 14.54 -14.97 -22.68
N SER A 242 13.76 -15.99 -23.06
CA SER A 242 13.32 -16.19 -24.43
C SER A 242 12.02 -16.97 -24.50
N MET A 243 11.25 -16.74 -25.56
CA MET A 243 10.05 -17.50 -25.86
C MET A 243 10.44 -18.85 -26.48
N ASP A 244 9.67 -19.89 -26.19
CA ASP A 244 9.88 -21.19 -26.83
C ASP A 244 9.41 -21.16 -28.30
N PRO A 245 9.96 -22.01 -29.19
CA PRO A 245 9.65 -21.97 -30.62
C PRO A 245 8.16 -22.14 -30.98
N ALA A 246 7.42 -22.87 -30.15
CA ALA A 246 5.97 -23.10 -30.31
C ALA A 246 5.11 -22.05 -29.59
N GLY A 247 5.72 -21.06 -28.92
CA GLY A 247 5.02 -20.03 -28.16
C GLY A 247 4.39 -18.96 -29.05
N SER A 248 3.34 -18.33 -28.52
CA SER A 248 2.67 -17.18 -29.11
C SER A 248 3.06 -15.93 -28.34
N ALA A 249 3.70 -14.98 -29.03
CA ALA A 249 4.17 -13.74 -28.42
C ALA A 249 2.99 -12.82 -28.07
N PHE A 250 3.06 -12.21 -26.89
CA PHE A 250 2.30 -11.01 -26.57
C PHE A 250 3.10 -9.78 -27.01
N VAL A 251 2.51 -8.91 -27.82
CA VAL A 251 3.17 -7.73 -28.39
C VAL A 251 2.42 -6.47 -28.00
N SER A 252 3.06 -5.61 -27.21
CA SER A 252 2.58 -4.28 -26.86
C SER A 252 3.77 -3.35 -26.60
N ASP A 253 3.60 -2.04 -26.85
CA ASP A 253 4.65 -1.03 -26.71
C ASP A 253 5.05 -0.74 -25.25
N ASN A 254 4.23 -1.19 -24.29
CA ASN A 254 4.31 -0.88 -22.87
C ASN A 254 4.04 -2.12 -22.00
N ALA A 255 4.41 -3.30 -22.50
CA ALA A 255 4.33 -4.55 -21.75
C ALA A 255 5.48 -5.49 -22.11
N ALA A 256 5.74 -6.45 -21.23
CA ALA A 256 6.63 -7.56 -21.54
C ALA A 256 5.95 -8.59 -22.45
N ASN A 257 6.74 -9.41 -23.14
CA ASN A 257 6.22 -10.63 -23.75
C ASN A 257 6.02 -11.71 -22.67
N PHE A 258 4.77 -11.92 -22.27
CA PHE A 258 4.42 -12.84 -21.19
C PHE A 258 4.72 -14.33 -21.49
N ALA A 259 4.99 -14.68 -22.75
CA ALA A 259 5.37 -16.03 -23.17
C ALA A 259 6.86 -16.34 -22.96
N ASN A 260 7.70 -15.34 -22.66
CA ASN A 260 9.12 -15.55 -22.41
C ASN A 260 9.35 -16.34 -21.13
N ARG A 261 10.37 -17.21 -21.12
CA ARG A 261 10.81 -18.00 -19.97
C ARG A 261 12.25 -17.69 -19.60
N LEU A 262 12.53 -17.74 -18.31
CA LEU A 262 13.89 -17.66 -17.78
C LEU A 262 14.67 -18.91 -18.22
N TYR A 263 15.79 -18.71 -18.92
CA TYR A 263 16.69 -19.81 -19.29
C TYR A 263 18.05 -19.73 -18.61
N ASP A 264 18.31 -18.66 -17.85
CA ASP A 264 19.50 -18.52 -17.00
C ASP A 264 19.22 -17.51 -15.88
N ILE A 265 19.72 -17.75 -14.66
CA ILE A 265 19.52 -16.86 -13.51
C ILE A 265 20.34 -15.57 -13.58
N LYS A 266 21.43 -15.53 -14.37
CA LYS A 266 22.23 -14.32 -14.54
C LYS A 266 21.64 -13.42 -15.64
N GLU A 267 22.03 -12.17 -15.60
CA GLU A 267 21.59 -11.12 -16.53
C GLU A 267 21.85 -11.45 -18.00
N ASN A 268 21.10 -10.76 -18.86
CA ASN A 268 21.32 -10.79 -20.29
C ASN A 268 22.44 -9.83 -20.73
N HIS A 269 22.77 -9.91 -22.01
CA HIS A 269 23.83 -9.10 -22.63
C HIS A 269 23.71 -7.57 -22.44
N LYS A 270 22.54 -7.01 -22.11
CA LYS A 270 22.38 -5.55 -21.91
C LYS A 270 23.03 -5.04 -20.62
N PHE A 271 23.37 -5.95 -19.71
CA PHE A 271 23.98 -5.67 -18.40
C PHE A 271 25.37 -6.32 -18.26
N GLN A 272 25.93 -6.81 -19.36
CA GLN A 272 27.31 -7.29 -19.43
C GLN A 272 28.20 -6.21 -20.06
N LYS A 273 29.39 -6.00 -19.49
CA LYS A 273 30.34 -4.97 -19.92
C LYS A 273 30.69 -5.05 -21.40
N ASN A 274 30.92 -6.27 -21.91
CA ASN A 274 31.17 -6.52 -23.33
C ASN A 274 30.01 -7.28 -23.99
N GLY A 275 28.80 -7.15 -23.44
CA GLY A 275 27.65 -7.95 -23.80
C GLY A 275 27.25 -7.85 -25.27
N ARG A 276 27.00 -9.00 -25.89
CA ARG A 276 26.50 -9.12 -27.26
C ARG A 276 25.37 -10.14 -27.30
N LYS A 277 24.31 -9.85 -28.04
CA LYS A 277 23.18 -10.77 -28.18
C LYS A 277 23.67 -12.14 -28.67
N GLY A 278 23.30 -13.20 -27.95
CA GLY A 278 23.70 -14.58 -28.26
C GLY A 278 25.08 -15.00 -27.73
N HIS A 279 25.82 -14.10 -27.06
CA HIS A 279 27.07 -14.42 -26.38
C HIS A 279 26.95 -14.10 -24.89
N ARG A 280 27.59 -14.92 -24.05
CA ARG A 280 27.64 -14.71 -22.61
C ARG A 280 29.07 -14.45 -22.14
N GLU A 281 29.22 -13.42 -21.34
CA GLU A 281 30.42 -13.20 -20.54
C GLU A 281 30.32 -14.00 -19.23
N GLU A 282 31.26 -14.93 -19.02
CA GLU A 282 31.21 -15.85 -17.86
C GLU A 282 31.78 -15.25 -16.57
N ASP A 283 32.66 -14.26 -16.70
CA ASP A 283 33.24 -13.55 -15.55
C ASP A 283 32.18 -12.66 -14.88
N PRO A 284 31.71 -13.00 -13.66
CA PRO A 284 30.68 -12.22 -12.97
C PRO A 284 31.09 -10.76 -12.74
N ALA A 285 32.40 -10.46 -12.67
CA ALA A 285 32.90 -9.10 -12.52
C ALA A 285 32.61 -8.20 -13.73
N ASN A 286 32.31 -8.80 -14.89
CA ASN A 286 31.87 -8.10 -16.10
C ASN A 286 30.36 -8.20 -16.32
N GLY A 287 29.62 -8.88 -15.45
CA GLY A 287 28.16 -8.99 -15.48
C GLY A 287 27.47 -7.85 -14.73
N LEU A 288 26.33 -8.18 -14.08
CA LEU A 288 25.54 -7.22 -13.30
C LEU A 288 26.37 -6.52 -12.20
N ALA A 289 27.36 -7.21 -11.63
CA ALA A 289 28.24 -6.65 -10.60
C ALA A 289 29.01 -5.42 -11.08
N HIS A 290 29.39 -5.37 -12.36
CA HIS A 290 30.10 -4.24 -12.94
C HIS A 290 29.30 -2.95 -12.84
N ILE A 291 28.06 -2.99 -13.33
CA ILE A 291 27.18 -1.83 -13.38
C ILE A 291 26.72 -1.43 -11.98
N VAL A 292 26.37 -2.38 -11.12
CA VAL A 292 25.95 -2.09 -9.73
C VAL A 292 27.07 -1.41 -8.95
N SER A 293 28.31 -1.92 -9.06
CA SER A 293 29.48 -1.30 -8.43
C SER A 293 29.76 0.10 -8.98
N GLU A 294 29.62 0.27 -10.31
CA GLU A 294 29.83 1.57 -10.96
C GLU A 294 28.80 2.61 -10.48
N ILE A 295 27.51 2.27 -10.46
CA ILE A 295 26.46 3.24 -10.09
C ILE A 295 26.48 3.56 -8.60
N LYS A 296 26.75 2.59 -7.72
CA LYS A 296 26.90 2.85 -6.29
C LYS A 296 28.11 3.73 -6.00
N GLY A 297 29.23 3.49 -6.67
CA GLY A 297 30.45 4.28 -6.49
C GLY A 297 30.36 5.71 -7.02
N LYS A 298 29.55 5.96 -8.06
CA LYS A 298 29.44 7.28 -8.70
C LYS A 298 28.28 8.14 -8.19
N HIS A 299 27.16 7.53 -7.80
CA HIS A 299 25.90 8.23 -7.55
C HIS A 299 25.45 8.19 -6.08
N GLU A 300 26.32 7.72 -5.17
CA GLU A 300 26.01 7.55 -3.75
C GLU A 300 24.70 6.78 -3.50
N LEU A 301 24.37 5.84 -4.40
CA LEU A 301 23.19 5.00 -4.25
C LEU A 301 23.34 4.12 -3.01
N LYS A 302 22.31 4.12 -2.17
CA LYS A 302 22.21 3.26 -1.00
C LYS A 302 21.67 1.89 -1.36
N TYR A 303 20.68 1.86 -2.25
CA TYR A 303 19.93 0.65 -2.57
C TYR A 303 19.79 0.47 -4.08
N VAL A 304 20.09 -0.74 -4.55
CA VAL A 304 19.77 -1.22 -5.89
C VAL A 304 18.90 -2.45 -5.76
N TYR A 305 17.66 -2.38 -6.22
CA TYR A 305 16.79 -3.54 -6.34
C TYR A 305 16.68 -3.97 -7.80
N VAL A 306 16.39 -5.24 -8.02
CA VAL A 306 16.07 -5.77 -9.35
C VAL A 306 14.72 -6.47 -9.35
N TRP A 307 14.03 -6.44 -10.49
CA TRP A 307 12.74 -7.09 -10.66
C TRP A 307 12.87 -8.56 -11.05
N HIS A 308 11.98 -9.43 -10.55
CA HIS A 308 11.71 -10.74 -11.15
C HIS A 308 10.27 -11.19 -10.83
N ALA A 309 9.71 -12.12 -11.60
CA ALA A 309 8.43 -12.74 -11.24
C ALA A 309 8.60 -13.81 -10.15
N ILE A 310 7.54 -14.12 -9.40
CA ILE A 310 7.54 -15.21 -8.41
C ILE A 310 7.99 -16.54 -9.04
N THR A 311 7.67 -16.78 -10.31
CA THR A 311 8.03 -17.98 -11.07
C THR A 311 9.34 -17.84 -11.85
N GLY A 312 10.19 -16.87 -11.50
CA GLY A 312 11.44 -16.55 -12.18
C GLY A 312 11.27 -15.52 -13.30
N TYR A 313 10.31 -15.74 -14.20
CA TYR A 313 9.86 -14.76 -15.19
C TYR A 313 8.36 -14.97 -15.49
N TRP A 314 7.76 -14.14 -16.36
CA TRP A 314 6.34 -14.21 -16.71
C TRP A 314 5.87 -15.62 -17.14
N GLY A 315 6.57 -16.26 -18.08
CA GLY A 315 6.29 -17.64 -18.52
C GLY A 315 6.93 -18.72 -17.65
N GLY A 316 7.55 -18.35 -16.53
CA GLY A 316 8.25 -19.25 -15.61
C GLY A 316 9.70 -19.57 -15.98
N VAL A 317 10.24 -20.62 -15.36
CA VAL A 317 11.58 -21.17 -15.66
C VAL A 317 11.48 -22.21 -16.76
N ARG A 318 12.30 -22.11 -17.81
CA ARG A 318 12.29 -23.06 -18.94
C ARG A 318 12.62 -24.49 -18.46
N PRO A 319 11.75 -25.48 -18.70
CA PRO A 319 12.06 -26.88 -18.43
C PRO A 319 13.27 -27.37 -19.22
N GLY A 320 14.19 -28.06 -18.55
CA GLY A 320 15.37 -28.65 -19.19
C GLY A 320 16.36 -27.64 -19.75
N ALA A 321 16.32 -26.38 -19.30
CA ALA A 321 17.37 -25.41 -19.64
C ALA A 321 18.71 -25.85 -19.01
N ASP A 322 19.78 -25.77 -19.81
CA ASP A 322 21.13 -26.14 -19.41
C ASP A 322 21.56 -25.39 -18.13
N GLY A 323 21.99 -26.15 -17.11
CA GLY A 323 22.42 -25.59 -15.82
C GLY A 323 21.27 -25.20 -14.88
N MET A 324 20.01 -25.45 -15.26
CA MET A 324 18.81 -25.20 -14.45
C MET A 324 17.98 -26.47 -14.22
N GLU A 325 18.44 -27.65 -14.66
CA GLU A 325 17.71 -28.91 -14.62
C GLU A 325 17.42 -29.37 -13.18
N HIS A 326 18.30 -29.02 -12.23
CA HIS A 326 18.14 -29.37 -10.81
C HIS A 326 16.97 -28.67 -10.13
N TYR A 327 16.43 -27.59 -10.71
CA TYR A 327 15.18 -26.96 -10.27
C TYR A 327 13.94 -27.77 -10.67
N GLN A 328 14.09 -28.73 -11.58
CA GLN A 328 13.02 -29.65 -12.02
C GLN A 328 11.75 -28.92 -12.50
N SER A 329 11.93 -27.79 -13.20
CA SER A 329 10.80 -27.01 -13.74
C SER A 329 9.97 -27.85 -14.71
N LYS A 330 8.65 -27.74 -14.62
CA LYS A 330 7.67 -28.47 -15.45
C LYS A 330 6.64 -27.52 -16.03
N MET A 331 6.14 -27.85 -17.23
CA MET A 331 4.98 -27.15 -17.80
C MET A 331 3.72 -27.41 -17.00
N GLN A 332 3.08 -26.30 -16.62
CA GLN A 332 1.77 -26.25 -15.99
C GLN A 332 0.90 -25.23 -16.72
N TYR A 333 -0.42 -25.41 -16.69
CA TYR A 333 -1.37 -24.54 -17.36
C TYR A 333 -2.28 -23.91 -16.29
N PRO A 334 -2.05 -22.63 -15.94
CA PRO A 334 -2.86 -21.95 -14.93
C PRO A 334 -4.35 -21.97 -15.25
N VAL A 335 -5.18 -22.27 -14.25
CA VAL A 335 -6.65 -22.24 -14.33
C VAL A 335 -7.19 -21.21 -13.34
N PRO A 336 -7.83 -20.13 -13.80
CA PRO A 336 -8.33 -19.08 -12.90
C PRO A 336 -9.60 -19.57 -12.18
N SER A 337 -9.87 -19.01 -10.99
CA SER A 337 -11.12 -19.33 -10.30
C SER A 337 -12.33 -18.72 -11.02
N PRO A 338 -13.52 -19.35 -10.92
CA PRO A 338 -14.76 -18.73 -11.38
C PRO A 338 -15.02 -17.35 -10.77
N GLY A 339 -14.57 -17.11 -9.53
CA GLY A 339 -14.67 -15.80 -8.88
C GLY A 339 -13.83 -14.74 -9.60
N VAL A 340 -12.57 -15.03 -9.93
CA VAL A 340 -11.70 -14.11 -10.69
C VAL A 340 -12.26 -13.85 -12.10
N GLN A 341 -12.78 -14.88 -12.77
CA GLN A 341 -13.37 -14.76 -14.12
C GLN A 341 -14.61 -13.84 -14.16
N LYS A 342 -15.26 -13.58 -13.02
CA LYS A 342 -16.37 -12.61 -12.94
C LYS A 342 -15.88 -11.17 -13.06
N ASN A 343 -14.60 -10.89 -12.85
CA ASN A 343 -14.02 -9.55 -12.84
C ASN A 343 -13.25 -9.26 -14.16
N GLU A 344 -12.46 -8.18 -14.21
CA GLU A 344 -11.77 -7.71 -15.43
C GLU A 344 -10.88 -8.82 -16.03
N PRO A 345 -11.07 -9.18 -17.32
CA PRO A 345 -10.20 -10.11 -18.02
C PRO A 345 -8.75 -9.63 -18.02
N CYS A 346 -7.80 -10.54 -17.84
CA CYS A 346 -6.39 -10.20 -17.80
C CYS A 346 -5.65 -10.82 -18.98
N GLU A 347 -5.21 -9.97 -19.92
CA GLU A 347 -4.47 -10.42 -21.11
C GLU A 347 -3.13 -11.07 -20.73
N ALA A 348 -2.44 -10.56 -19.72
CA ALA A 348 -1.22 -11.19 -19.20
C ALA A 348 -1.47 -12.61 -18.71
N PHE A 349 -2.54 -12.81 -17.93
CA PHE A 349 -2.93 -14.14 -17.47
C PHE A 349 -3.27 -15.07 -18.64
N ASN A 350 -4.09 -14.60 -19.59
CA ASN A 350 -4.49 -15.39 -20.75
C ASN A 350 -3.27 -15.81 -21.58
N SER A 351 -2.33 -14.89 -21.83
CA SER A 351 -1.09 -15.20 -22.55
C SER A 351 -0.24 -16.26 -21.82
N ILE A 352 -0.16 -16.22 -20.49
CA ILE A 352 0.55 -17.22 -19.70
C ILE A 352 -0.18 -18.56 -19.75
N ALA A 353 -1.51 -18.56 -19.63
CA ALA A 353 -2.33 -19.76 -19.66
C ALA A 353 -2.24 -20.47 -21.03
N ASP A 354 -2.28 -19.72 -22.12
CA ASP A 354 -2.21 -20.27 -23.49
C ASP A 354 -0.82 -20.85 -23.81
N ASN A 355 0.24 -20.21 -23.32
CA ASN A 355 1.61 -20.67 -23.55
C ASN A 355 2.08 -21.73 -22.55
N GLY A 356 1.40 -21.87 -21.40
CA GLY A 356 1.87 -22.61 -20.23
C GLY A 356 2.89 -21.83 -19.38
N LEU A 357 3.14 -22.31 -18.17
CA LEU A 357 4.05 -21.70 -17.21
C LEU A 357 5.04 -22.73 -16.65
N GLY A 358 6.32 -22.36 -16.68
CA GLY A 358 7.46 -23.11 -16.15
C GLY A 358 7.53 -23.07 -14.65
N LEU A 359 6.81 -23.99 -14.00
CA LEU A 359 6.74 -24.04 -12.55
C LEU A 359 7.92 -24.85 -12.03
N VAL A 360 8.82 -24.18 -11.31
CA VAL A 360 9.88 -24.83 -10.52
C VAL A 360 9.22 -25.84 -9.57
N ASP A 361 9.85 -27.00 -9.37
CA ASP A 361 9.31 -27.97 -8.43
C ASP A 361 9.15 -27.29 -7.05
N PRO A 362 7.97 -27.34 -6.41
CA PRO A 362 7.76 -26.64 -5.15
C PRO A 362 8.77 -27.04 -4.05
N ASP A 363 9.32 -28.26 -4.06
CA ASP A 363 10.39 -28.69 -3.14
C ASP A 363 11.77 -28.10 -3.46
N LYS A 364 11.94 -27.52 -4.65
CA LYS A 364 13.16 -26.86 -5.13
C LYS A 364 13.06 -25.34 -5.16
N ALA A 365 11.89 -24.76 -4.85
CA ALA A 365 11.66 -23.32 -4.87
C ALA A 365 12.67 -22.53 -4.02
N PHE A 366 13.02 -23.02 -2.81
CA PHE A 366 14.03 -22.36 -1.98
C PHE A 366 15.41 -22.38 -2.64
N SER A 367 15.83 -23.50 -3.22
CA SER A 367 17.12 -23.60 -3.90
C SER A 367 17.18 -22.64 -5.09
N PHE A 368 16.12 -22.57 -5.90
CA PHE A 368 15.99 -21.61 -6.99
C PHE A 368 16.14 -20.16 -6.52
N TYR A 369 15.32 -19.73 -5.55
CA TYR A 369 15.41 -18.36 -5.05
C TYR A 369 16.74 -18.08 -4.36
N ASN A 370 17.26 -19.02 -3.58
CA ASN A 370 18.52 -18.81 -2.88
C ASN A 370 19.70 -18.70 -3.84
N GLU A 371 19.75 -19.50 -4.91
CA GLU A 371 20.79 -19.37 -5.93
C GLU A 371 20.67 -18.04 -6.70
N LEU A 372 19.45 -17.67 -7.12
CA LEU A 372 19.19 -16.38 -7.77
C LEU A 372 19.58 -15.19 -6.86
N HIS A 373 19.08 -15.16 -5.63
CA HIS A 373 19.34 -14.05 -4.71
C HIS A 373 20.78 -14.03 -4.20
N SER A 374 21.44 -15.19 -4.04
CA SER A 374 22.88 -15.23 -3.73
C SER A 374 23.69 -14.61 -4.85
N TYR A 375 23.34 -14.91 -6.11
CA TYR A 375 23.96 -14.28 -7.27
C TYR A 375 23.77 -12.76 -7.25
N LEU A 376 22.54 -12.29 -7.09
CA LEU A 376 22.21 -10.86 -7.03
C LEU A 376 22.93 -10.14 -5.88
N ALA A 377 22.89 -10.70 -4.67
CA ALA A 377 23.60 -10.15 -3.51
C ALA A 377 25.12 -10.10 -3.76
N SER A 378 25.70 -11.12 -4.39
CA SER A 378 27.12 -11.11 -4.77
C SER A 378 27.48 -10.04 -5.81
N ALA A 379 26.51 -9.63 -6.63
CA ALA A 379 26.62 -8.51 -7.55
C ALA A 379 26.41 -7.14 -6.87
N GLY A 380 26.13 -7.12 -5.56
CA GLY A 380 25.90 -5.90 -4.79
C GLY A 380 24.46 -5.38 -4.84
N VAL A 381 23.49 -6.18 -5.31
CA VAL A 381 22.06 -5.86 -5.24
C VAL A 381 21.58 -5.99 -3.78
N ASP A 382 20.75 -5.05 -3.32
CA ASP A 382 20.31 -4.95 -1.92
C ASP A 382 18.92 -5.55 -1.67
N GLY A 383 18.17 -5.84 -2.74
CA GLY A 383 16.83 -6.40 -2.65
C GLY A 383 16.17 -6.65 -4.00
N VAL A 384 14.91 -7.05 -3.98
CA VAL A 384 14.15 -7.41 -5.18
C VAL A 384 12.74 -6.84 -5.19
N LYS A 385 12.21 -6.55 -6.38
CA LYS A 385 10.76 -6.36 -6.61
C LYS A 385 10.23 -7.67 -7.20
N VAL A 386 9.30 -8.33 -6.50
CA VAL A 386 8.80 -9.65 -6.91
C VAL A 386 7.35 -9.55 -7.38
N ASP A 387 7.16 -9.71 -8.68
CA ASP A 387 5.86 -9.56 -9.36
C ASP A 387 5.16 -10.90 -9.59
N VAL A 388 3.96 -10.83 -10.16
CA VAL A 388 3.14 -11.97 -10.64
C VAL A 388 2.79 -12.97 -9.52
N GLN A 389 2.84 -12.55 -8.24
CA GLN A 389 2.74 -13.48 -7.12
C GLN A 389 1.41 -14.24 -7.04
N ASN A 390 0.30 -13.62 -7.44
CA ASN A 390 -1.00 -14.29 -7.39
C ASN A 390 -1.12 -15.47 -8.36
N ILE A 391 -0.23 -15.63 -9.36
CA ILE A 391 -0.36 -16.71 -10.37
C ILE A 391 -0.39 -18.11 -9.74
N LEU A 392 0.26 -18.27 -8.59
CA LEU A 392 0.30 -19.52 -7.84
C LEU A 392 -1.09 -20.03 -7.45
N GLU A 393 -2.08 -19.15 -7.29
CA GLU A 393 -3.44 -19.59 -6.94
C GLU A 393 -4.13 -20.39 -8.05
N ALA A 394 -3.72 -20.15 -9.30
CA ALA A 394 -4.24 -20.79 -10.50
C ALA A 394 -3.48 -22.09 -10.84
N LEU A 395 -2.44 -22.42 -10.06
CA LEU A 395 -1.57 -23.57 -10.27
C LEU A 395 -1.72 -24.63 -9.16
N GLY A 396 -2.76 -24.54 -8.33
CA GLY A 396 -2.95 -25.42 -7.17
C GLY A 396 -3.20 -26.90 -7.51
N GLY A 397 -3.69 -27.20 -8.71
CA GLY A 397 -4.03 -28.56 -9.16
C GLY A 397 -2.83 -29.51 -9.15
N GLY A 398 -2.96 -30.65 -8.47
CA GLY A 398 -1.87 -31.62 -8.32
C GLY A 398 -0.83 -31.24 -7.25
N HIS A 399 -1.02 -30.10 -6.57
CA HIS A 399 -0.15 -29.61 -5.50
C HIS A 399 -0.87 -29.52 -4.14
N GLY A 400 -2.07 -30.10 -4.04
CA GLY A 400 -2.85 -30.13 -2.79
C GLY A 400 -3.61 -28.82 -2.51
N GLY A 401 -3.81 -28.00 -3.54
CA GLY A 401 -4.56 -26.75 -3.48
C GLY A 401 -3.70 -25.48 -3.48
N ARG A 402 -4.34 -24.38 -3.87
CA ARG A 402 -3.77 -23.03 -4.01
C ARG A 402 -3.06 -22.54 -2.75
N VAL A 403 -3.65 -22.82 -1.58
CA VAL A 403 -3.14 -22.36 -0.28
C VAL A 403 -1.80 -23.05 0.01
N ARG A 404 -1.70 -24.35 -0.25
CA ARG A 404 -0.47 -25.12 0.01
C ARG A 404 0.65 -24.68 -0.92
N LEU A 405 0.37 -24.55 -2.22
CA LEU A 405 1.37 -24.12 -3.20
C LEU A 405 1.86 -22.71 -2.89
N SER A 406 0.95 -21.75 -2.71
CA SER A 406 1.28 -20.35 -2.41
C SER A 406 2.12 -20.26 -1.12
N ARG A 407 1.71 -20.95 -0.06
CA ARG A 407 2.44 -20.95 1.21
C ARG A 407 3.86 -21.50 1.07
N LYS A 408 4.05 -22.58 0.30
CA LYS A 408 5.37 -23.20 0.10
C LYS A 408 6.32 -22.25 -0.65
N TYR A 409 5.81 -21.61 -1.70
CA TYR A 409 6.55 -20.60 -2.45
C TYR A 409 6.86 -19.35 -1.63
N GLN A 410 5.90 -18.84 -0.85
CA GLN A 410 6.13 -17.70 0.04
C GLN A 410 7.17 -18.01 1.12
N GLN A 411 7.13 -19.19 1.74
CA GLN A 411 8.14 -19.60 2.72
C GLN A 411 9.53 -19.70 2.10
N ALA A 412 9.64 -20.26 0.88
CA ALA A 412 10.89 -20.33 0.14
C ALA A 412 11.43 -18.94 -0.20
N LEU A 413 10.57 -18.03 -0.67
CA LEU A 413 10.92 -16.65 -0.96
C LEU A 413 11.41 -15.92 0.30
N GLU A 414 10.62 -15.92 1.37
CA GLU A 414 10.97 -15.24 2.63
C GLU A 414 12.26 -15.78 3.26
N ALA A 415 12.51 -17.09 3.16
CA ALA A 415 13.75 -17.70 3.62
C ALA A 415 14.95 -17.21 2.81
N SER A 416 14.80 -17.12 1.48
CA SER A 416 15.85 -16.64 0.60
C SER A 416 16.14 -15.14 0.78
N ILE A 417 15.10 -14.30 0.93
CA ILE A 417 15.26 -12.87 1.24
C ILE A 417 16.03 -12.69 2.55
N ALA A 418 15.62 -13.39 3.61
CA ALA A 418 16.28 -13.29 4.91
C ALA A 418 17.74 -13.76 4.88
N TRP A 419 18.09 -14.68 3.98
CA TRP A 419 19.46 -15.17 3.82
C TRP A 419 20.35 -14.19 3.07
N ASN A 420 19.82 -13.52 2.04
CA ASN A 420 20.63 -12.77 1.08
C ASN A 420 20.54 -11.24 1.24
N PHE A 421 19.45 -10.71 1.81
CA PHE A 421 19.20 -9.27 1.90
C PHE A 421 18.92 -8.86 3.35
N HIS A 422 19.96 -8.36 4.03
CA HIS A 422 19.94 -8.06 5.47
C HIS A 422 18.88 -7.03 5.89
N ASP A 423 18.43 -6.18 4.97
CA ASP A 423 17.44 -5.15 5.26
C ASP A 423 16.00 -5.53 4.94
N ASN A 424 15.72 -6.84 4.79
CA ASN A 424 14.40 -7.31 4.32
C ASN A 424 14.05 -6.68 2.97
N GLY A 425 15.03 -6.69 2.06
CA GLY A 425 14.99 -6.00 0.78
C GLY A 425 14.05 -6.67 -0.21
N ILE A 426 12.74 -6.42 -0.07
CA ILE A 426 11.72 -6.93 -0.98
C ILE A 426 10.53 -5.98 -1.11
N ILE A 427 10.04 -5.81 -2.34
CA ILE A 427 8.71 -5.25 -2.64
C ILE A 427 7.85 -6.39 -3.21
N CYS A 428 6.78 -6.77 -2.50
CA CYS A 428 5.83 -7.76 -3.00
C CYS A 428 4.80 -7.10 -3.91
N CYS A 429 4.71 -7.56 -5.15
CA CYS A 429 3.90 -6.92 -6.19
C CYS A 429 2.98 -7.97 -6.84
N MET A 430 1.79 -7.55 -7.29
CA MET A 430 0.75 -8.45 -7.80
C MET A 430 0.38 -9.57 -6.82
N SER A 431 0.42 -9.27 -5.51
CA SER A 431 0.33 -10.24 -4.41
C SER A 431 -0.92 -10.04 -3.55
N HIS A 432 -2.00 -9.49 -4.11
CA HIS A 432 -3.18 -9.10 -3.35
C HIS A 432 -4.08 -10.25 -2.91
N ASN A 433 -3.85 -11.50 -3.34
CA ASN A 433 -4.71 -12.60 -2.88
C ASN A 433 -4.46 -12.94 -1.39
N THR A 434 -5.50 -13.42 -0.71
CA THR A 434 -5.37 -13.79 0.71
C THR A 434 -4.54 -15.05 0.93
N ASP A 435 -4.30 -15.87 -0.10
CA ASP A 435 -3.38 -17.01 -0.06
C ASP A 435 -1.96 -16.55 0.32
N ASN A 436 -1.49 -15.46 -0.32
CA ASN A 436 -0.20 -14.83 -0.07
C ASN A 436 -0.22 -14.02 1.24
N LEU A 437 -1.22 -13.17 1.46
CA LEU A 437 -1.28 -12.30 2.65
C LEU A 437 -1.27 -13.10 3.96
N TYR A 438 -2.08 -14.17 4.05
CA TYR A 438 -2.10 -15.05 5.22
C TYR A 438 -0.95 -16.07 5.26
N SER A 439 0.01 -16.00 4.33
CA SER A 439 1.22 -16.84 4.34
C SER A 439 2.52 -16.04 4.52
N SER A 440 2.46 -14.71 4.66
CA SER A 440 3.65 -13.85 4.78
C SER A 440 4.00 -13.49 6.23
N LYS A 441 5.12 -14.00 6.72
CA LYS A 441 5.62 -13.72 8.08
C LYS A 441 6.64 -12.60 8.13
N ARG A 442 7.41 -12.37 7.06
CA ARG A 442 8.60 -11.51 7.07
C ARG A 442 8.53 -10.37 6.07
N ASN A 443 8.04 -10.61 4.85
CA ASN A 443 8.01 -9.59 3.81
C ASN A 443 7.22 -8.37 4.27
N ALA A 444 7.82 -7.19 4.19
CA ALA A 444 7.30 -6.00 4.86
C ALA A 444 6.73 -4.93 3.92
N VAL A 445 6.88 -5.05 2.60
CA VAL A 445 6.37 -4.06 1.63
C VAL A 445 5.50 -4.75 0.59
N VAL A 446 4.34 -4.16 0.30
CA VAL A 446 3.38 -4.64 -0.71
C VAL A 446 2.93 -3.51 -1.62
N ARG A 447 3.02 -3.66 -2.94
CA ARG A 447 2.36 -2.74 -3.88
C ARG A 447 0.86 -2.79 -3.62
N ALA A 448 0.21 -1.63 -3.54
CA ALA A 448 -1.18 -1.51 -3.09
C ALA A 448 -2.18 -1.11 -4.19
N SER A 449 -1.73 -1.06 -5.44
CA SER A 449 -2.58 -0.78 -6.61
C SER A 449 -2.09 -1.47 -7.86
N ASP A 450 -2.96 -1.43 -8.86
CA ASP A 450 -2.57 -1.53 -10.26
C ASP A 450 -1.62 -0.40 -10.66
N ASP A 451 -0.97 -0.57 -11.80
CA ASP A 451 0.07 0.35 -12.25
C ASP A 451 -0.44 1.78 -12.44
N PHE A 452 0.45 2.75 -12.24
CA PHE A 452 0.30 4.09 -12.79
C PHE A 452 0.29 3.99 -14.31
N TRP A 453 -0.87 4.23 -14.94
CA TRP A 453 -1.01 4.21 -16.40
C TRP A 453 -0.95 5.63 -16.97
N PRO A 454 0.23 6.15 -17.38
CA PRO A 454 0.38 7.56 -17.80
C PRO A 454 -0.47 7.93 -19.02
N ARG A 455 -0.94 6.95 -19.79
CA ARG A 455 -1.72 7.15 -21.01
C ARG A 455 -3.20 6.83 -20.84
N ASP A 456 -3.64 6.38 -19.66
CA ASP A 456 -5.05 6.13 -19.36
C ASP A 456 -5.58 7.20 -18.39
N PRO A 457 -6.28 8.23 -18.89
CA PRO A 457 -6.82 9.28 -18.04
C PRO A 457 -7.82 8.77 -17.00
N ALA A 458 -8.51 7.64 -17.24
CA ALA A 458 -9.45 7.07 -16.29
C ALA A 458 -8.74 6.51 -15.04
N SER A 459 -7.46 6.16 -15.16
CA SER A 459 -6.72 5.47 -14.09
C SER A 459 -6.35 6.39 -12.92
N HIS A 460 -6.16 7.70 -13.12
CA HIS A 460 -5.47 8.55 -12.14
C HIS A 460 -6.24 8.80 -10.85
N THR A 461 -7.50 9.26 -10.93
CA THR A 461 -8.30 9.50 -9.71
C THR A 461 -8.67 8.19 -9.02
N ILE A 462 -8.95 7.15 -9.82
CA ILE A 462 -9.22 5.79 -9.34
C ILE A 462 -8.00 5.25 -8.59
N HIS A 463 -6.79 5.42 -9.13
CA HIS A 463 -5.56 4.96 -8.52
C HIS A 463 -5.41 5.51 -7.11
N ILE A 464 -5.58 6.83 -6.90
CA ILE A 464 -5.47 7.44 -5.56
C ILE A 464 -6.54 6.91 -4.61
N ALA A 465 -7.78 6.76 -5.07
CA ALA A 465 -8.83 6.14 -4.25
C ALA A 465 -8.45 4.68 -3.91
N SER A 466 -8.07 3.88 -4.89
CA SER A 466 -7.73 2.46 -4.70
C SER A 466 -6.54 2.23 -3.78
N VAL A 467 -5.43 2.97 -3.92
CA VAL A 467 -4.30 2.82 -2.98
C VAL A 467 -4.71 3.16 -1.54
N ALA A 468 -5.52 4.20 -1.35
CA ALA A 468 -5.94 4.63 -0.01
C ALA A 468 -6.86 3.59 0.64
N TYR A 469 -7.89 3.11 -0.06
CA TYR A 469 -8.80 2.11 0.50
C TYR A 469 -8.17 0.72 0.60
N ASN A 470 -7.34 0.30 -0.36
CA ASN A 470 -6.59 -0.95 -0.24
C ASN A 470 -5.64 -0.91 0.96
N THR A 471 -5.06 0.24 1.28
CA THR A 471 -4.19 0.44 2.47
C THR A 471 -4.92 0.17 3.79
N VAL A 472 -6.25 0.34 3.85
CA VAL A 472 -7.04 -0.02 5.03
C VAL A 472 -6.88 -1.50 5.38
N PHE A 473 -6.83 -2.37 4.36
CA PHE A 473 -6.68 -3.82 4.55
C PHE A 473 -5.22 -4.26 4.44
N LEU A 474 -4.54 -3.95 3.33
CA LEU A 474 -3.14 -4.36 3.08
C LEU A 474 -2.17 -3.81 4.12
N GLY A 475 -2.45 -2.62 4.65
CA GLY A 475 -1.67 -2.00 5.71
C GLY A 475 -1.53 -2.90 6.93
N GLU A 476 -2.52 -3.73 7.27
CA GLU A 476 -2.42 -4.64 8.42
C GLU A 476 -1.38 -5.77 8.23
N PHE A 477 -0.98 -6.05 6.99
CA PHE A 477 -0.04 -7.13 6.65
C PHE A 477 1.36 -6.62 6.34
N MET A 478 1.47 -5.51 5.62
CA MET A 478 2.72 -4.94 5.10
C MET A 478 2.61 -3.42 4.96
N GLN A 479 3.73 -2.72 4.79
CA GLN A 479 3.75 -1.33 4.38
C GLN A 479 3.32 -1.22 2.91
N PRO A 480 2.22 -0.50 2.63
CA PRO A 480 1.78 -0.26 1.26
C PRO A 480 2.78 0.60 0.50
N ASP A 481 3.13 0.14 -0.70
CA ASP A 481 3.82 0.87 -1.75
C ASP A 481 2.76 1.38 -2.75
N TRP A 482 2.76 2.69 -3.00
CA TRP A 482 1.72 3.37 -3.79
C TRP A 482 2.12 3.55 -5.25
N ASP A 483 3.11 2.77 -5.69
CA ASP A 483 3.63 2.74 -7.05
C ASP A 483 4.39 4.02 -7.46
N MET A 484 5.23 3.86 -8.47
CA MET A 484 5.84 4.96 -9.20
C MET A 484 4.80 5.93 -9.77
N PHE A 485 5.29 7.11 -10.16
CA PHE A 485 4.55 8.05 -10.99
C PHE A 485 5.52 8.84 -11.87
N HIS A 486 5.01 9.65 -12.79
CA HIS A 486 5.80 10.59 -13.57
C HIS A 486 5.77 11.98 -12.95
N SER A 487 6.94 12.59 -12.75
CA SER A 487 7.03 13.99 -12.30
C SER A 487 6.62 14.96 -13.41
N VAL A 488 6.82 14.59 -14.67
CA VAL A 488 6.35 15.35 -15.84
C VAL A 488 5.04 14.74 -16.36
N HIS A 489 3.93 15.12 -15.75
CA HIS A 489 2.59 14.65 -16.14
C HIS A 489 1.49 15.63 -15.69
N PRO A 490 0.35 15.76 -16.41
CA PRO A 490 -0.76 16.63 -15.99
C PRO A 490 -1.33 16.33 -14.60
N MET A 491 -1.17 15.09 -14.13
CA MET A 491 -1.59 14.64 -12.79
C MET A 491 -0.41 14.47 -11.81
N ALA A 492 0.78 14.99 -12.14
CA ALA A 492 1.99 14.74 -11.36
C ALA A 492 1.88 15.29 -9.93
N GLU A 493 1.48 16.55 -9.76
CA GLU A 493 1.33 17.16 -8.42
C GLU A 493 0.27 16.43 -7.59
N TYR A 494 -0.84 16.02 -8.22
CA TYR A 494 -1.90 15.24 -7.58
C TYR A 494 -1.38 13.89 -7.03
N HIS A 495 -0.57 13.18 -7.83
CA HIS A 495 0.05 11.91 -7.42
C HIS A 495 1.16 12.11 -6.37
N ALA A 496 1.94 13.19 -6.48
CA ALA A 496 2.99 13.56 -5.53
C ALA A 496 2.41 13.88 -4.15
N ALA A 497 1.37 14.72 -4.09
CA ALA A 497 0.67 15.06 -2.86
C ALA A 497 0.11 13.81 -2.15
N ALA A 498 -0.48 12.88 -2.91
CA ALA A 498 -0.97 11.62 -2.36
C ALA A 498 0.15 10.76 -1.75
N ARG A 499 1.30 10.64 -2.42
CA ARG A 499 2.46 9.86 -1.93
C ARG A 499 3.12 10.51 -0.71
N ALA A 500 3.11 11.85 -0.62
CA ALA A 500 3.60 12.58 0.56
C ALA A 500 2.79 12.24 1.83
N VAL A 501 1.49 11.95 1.70
CA VAL A 501 0.62 11.56 2.83
C VAL A 501 0.50 10.04 3.01
N GLY A 502 0.91 9.24 2.01
CA GLY A 502 0.72 7.78 2.01
C GLY A 502 1.59 6.99 3.00
N GLY A 503 2.68 7.60 3.50
CA GLY A 503 3.67 6.91 4.35
C GLY A 503 4.43 5.78 3.63
N CYS A 504 4.40 5.80 2.31
CA CYS A 504 4.99 4.83 1.38
C CYS A 504 6.38 5.27 0.90
N ALA A 505 7.05 4.41 0.14
CA ALA A 505 8.21 4.83 -0.65
C ALA A 505 7.79 5.86 -1.71
N ILE A 506 8.70 6.76 -2.07
CA ILE A 506 8.48 7.76 -3.11
C ILE A 506 9.54 7.55 -4.18
N TYR A 507 9.11 7.04 -5.32
CA TYR A 507 9.96 6.88 -6.47
C TYR A 507 9.22 7.25 -7.75
N VAL A 508 9.94 7.79 -8.72
CA VAL A 508 9.38 8.13 -10.04
C VAL A 508 9.82 7.11 -11.08
N SER A 509 9.18 7.13 -12.24
CA SER A 509 9.60 6.33 -13.40
C SER A 509 9.86 7.19 -14.64
N ASP A 510 10.32 8.43 -14.42
CA ASP A 510 10.63 9.38 -15.46
C ASP A 510 11.69 8.86 -16.44
N LYS A 511 11.54 9.26 -17.71
CA LYS A 511 12.58 9.09 -18.72
C LYS A 511 13.77 10.01 -18.41
N PRO A 512 15.02 9.58 -18.68
CA PRO A 512 16.18 10.45 -18.54
C PRO A 512 15.97 11.81 -19.20
N GLY A 513 16.26 12.88 -18.45
CA GLY A 513 16.13 14.26 -18.92
C GLY A 513 14.70 14.82 -18.91
N ASN A 514 13.68 14.05 -18.50
CA ASN A 514 12.29 14.49 -18.41
C ASN A 514 11.83 14.49 -16.95
N HIS A 515 12.35 15.44 -16.18
CA HIS A 515 12.10 15.56 -14.74
C HIS A 515 11.54 16.94 -14.41
N ASP A 516 10.53 16.99 -13.55
CA ASP A 516 10.06 18.22 -12.91
C ASP A 516 10.76 18.38 -11.55
N PHE A 517 11.90 19.07 -11.53
CA PHE A 517 12.67 19.26 -10.30
C PHE A 517 11.98 20.19 -9.29
N ASP A 518 11.10 21.08 -9.73
CA ASP A 518 10.37 21.95 -8.81
C ASP A 518 9.33 21.14 -8.04
N LEU A 519 8.65 20.20 -8.71
CA LEU A 519 7.79 19.23 -8.05
C LEU A 519 8.59 18.29 -7.14
N LEU A 520 9.70 17.73 -7.63
CA LEU A 520 10.51 16.77 -6.84
C LEU A 520 11.05 17.39 -5.55
N ARG A 521 11.42 18.68 -5.56
CA ARG A 521 11.85 19.41 -4.34
C ARG A 521 10.75 19.60 -3.30
N LYS A 522 9.47 19.40 -3.64
CA LYS A 522 8.36 19.36 -2.66
C LYS A 522 8.26 18.01 -1.93
N LEU A 523 9.01 17.00 -2.36
CA LEU A 523 9.01 15.63 -1.83
C LEU A 523 10.36 15.21 -1.25
N VAL A 524 11.46 15.63 -1.88
CA VAL A 524 12.81 15.12 -1.65
C VAL A 524 13.69 16.19 -1.02
N LEU A 525 14.32 15.85 0.09
CA LEU A 525 15.30 16.71 0.76
C LEU A 525 16.64 16.72 -0.01
N PRO A 526 17.52 17.72 0.20
CA PRO A 526 18.80 17.81 -0.51
C PRO A 526 19.71 16.57 -0.38
N ASP A 527 19.59 15.82 0.70
CA ASP A 527 20.35 14.58 0.93
C ASP A 527 19.74 13.34 0.24
N GLY A 528 18.62 13.50 -0.48
CA GLY A 528 17.88 12.44 -1.14
C GLY A 528 16.92 11.67 -0.22
N SER A 529 16.84 12.01 1.07
CA SER A 529 15.83 11.45 1.98
C SER A 529 14.47 12.10 1.76
N ILE A 530 13.40 11.45 2.23
CA ILE A 530 12.03 11.97 2.15
C ILE A 530 11.42 12.22 3.53
N LEU A 531 10.41 13.09 3.58
CA LEU A 531 9.59 13.34 4.77
C LEU A 531 8.44 12.32 4.87
N ARG A 532 8.79 11.02 4.96
CA ARG A 532 7.80 9.94 5.02
C ARG A 532 7.00 9.99 6.33
N ALA A 533 5.67 9.97 6.21
CA ALA A 533 4.79 9.81 7.37
C ALA A 533 4.87 8.38 7.95
N LYS A 534 4.54 8.21 9.24
CA LYS A 534 4.88 7.01 10.02
C LYS A 534 3.98 5.80 9.75
N LEU A 535 2.72 6.02 9.42
CA LEU A 535 1.71 4.96 9.26
C LEU A 535 1.43 4.72 7.78
N PRO A 536 0.76 3.63 7.40
CA PRO A 536 0.11 3.56 6.10
C PRO A 536 -1.03 4.59 6.01
N GLY A 537 -1.02 5.43 4.98
CA GLY A 537 -2.04 6.47 4.79
C GLY A 537 -3.42 5.89 4.48
N ARG A 538 -4.45 6.31 5.21
CA ARG A 538 -5.81 5.75 5.11
C ARG A 538 -6.85 6.85 4.89
N PRO A 539 -8.02 6.54 4.30
CA PRO A 539 -9.14 7.46 4.31
C PRO A 539 -9.45 7.90 5.75
N THR A 540 -9.88 9.15 5.94
CA THR A 540 -10.40 9.60 7.25
C THR A 540 -11.69 8.85 7.58
N GLY A 541 -12.02 8.78 8.88
CA GLY A 541 -13.18 8.00 9.34
C GLY A 541 -14.49 8.36 8.64
N ASP A 542 -14.70 9.65 8.35
CA ASP A 542 -15.88 10.16 7.64
C ASP A 542 -15.89 9.85 6.13
N CYS A 543 -14.75 9.48 5.54
CA CYS A 543 -14.65 9.03 4.16
C CYS A 543 -14.84 7.52 4.00
N LEU A 544 -14.71 6.71 5.06
CA LEU A 544 -14.66 5.24 4.96
C LEU A 544 -15.83 4.62 4.20
N PHE A 545 -17.03 5.17 4.34
CA PHE A 545 -18.29 4.64 3.77
C PHE A 545 -18.87 5.50 2.65
N SER A 546 -18.12 6.49 2.17
CA SER A 546 -18.52 7.39 1.09
C SER A 546 -17.76 7.05 -0.18
N ASP A 547 -18.37 7.11 -1.37
CA ASP A 547 -17.70 6.84 -2.65
C ASP A 547 -17.11 8.13 -3.23
N PRO A 548 -15.81 8.42 -3.07
CA PRO A 548 -15.22 9.69 -3.49
C PRO A 548 -15.07 9.80 -5.01
N ALA A 549 -15.36 8.73 -5.75
CA ALA A 549 -15.15 8.66 -7.18
C ALA A 549 -16.44 8.89 -7.99
N ARG A 550 -17.62 8.72 -7.36
CA ARG A 550 -18.91 8.63 -8.07
C ARG A 550 -20.09 9.34 -7.44
N ASP A 551 -20.05 9.63 -6.14
CA ASP A 551 -21.23 10.12 -5.43
C ASP A 551 -21.57 11.59 -5.71
N GLY A 552 -20.71 12.31 -6.45
CA GLY A 552 -20.89 13.70 -6.82
C GLY A 552 -20.87 14.67 -5.65
N LYS A 553 -20.45 14.25 -4.45
CA LYS A 553 -20.51 15.08 -3.22
C LYS A 553 -19.36 14.89 -2.23
N SER A 554 -18.60 13.81 -2.32
CA SER A 554 -17.52 13.52 -1.37
C SER A 554 -16.15 13.80 -1.96
N ILE A 555 -15.31 14.46 -1.16
CA ILE A 555 -13.86 14.47 -1.37
C ILE A 555 -13.25 13.25 -0.65
N LEU A 556 -12.15 12.73 -1.17
CA LEU A 556 -11.33 11.78 -0.45
C LEU A 556 -10.37 12.55 0.45
N LYS A 557 -10.44 12.33 1.75
CA LYS A 557 -9.41 12.77 2.70
C LYS A 557 -8.59 11.57 3.13
N ILE A 558 -7.27 11.69 3.06
CA ILE A 558 -6.30 10.67 3.47
C ILE A 558 -5.50 11.25 4.62
N TRP A 559 -5.43 10.54 5.75
CA TRP A 559 -4.67 11.00 6.92
C TRP A 559 -3.47 10.11 7.21
N ASN A 560 -2.48 10.71 7.88
CA ASN A 560 -1.31 10.02 8.41
C ASN A 560 -0.72 10.80 9.60
N LEU A 561 0.30 10.23 10.25
CA LEU A 561 0.93 10.74 11.46
C LEU A 561 2.43 10.99 11.24
N ASN A 562 2.93 12.14 11.69
CA ASN A 562 4.34 12.48 11.77
C ASN A 562 4.87 12.31 13.20
N ALA A 563 6.04 12.87 13.51
CA ALA A 563 6.58 12.80 14.87
C ALA A 563 5.81 13.67 15.87
N HIS A 564 5.39 14.86 15.45
CA HIS A 564 4.76 15.88 16.32
C HIS A 564 3.53 16.54 15.67
N SER A 565 3.01 15.95 14.59
CA SER A 565 1.86 16.46 13.85
C SER A 565 1.16 15.33 13.10
N GLY A 566 0.00 15.61 12.53
CA GLY A 566 -0.61 14.81 11.47
C GLY A 566 -0.51 15.50 10.11
N VAL A 567 -0.80 14.74 9.06
CA VAL A 567 -0.93 15.26 7.70
C VAL A 567 -2.21 14.73 7.07
N ILE A 568 -2.94 15.58 6.35
CA ILE A 568 -4.16 15.21 5.63
C ILE A 568 -4.03 15.66 4.18
N GLY A 569 -4.19 14.74 3.22
CA GLY A 569 -4.38 15.09 1.82
C GLY A 569 -5.87 15.05 1.48
N ALA A 570 -6.41 16.11 0.87
CA ALA A 570 -7.79 16.19 0.38
C ALA A 570 -7.80 16.18 -1.15
N PHE A 571 -8.65 15.35 -1.76
CA PHE A 571 -8.64 15.11 -3.20
C PHE A 571 -10.05 15.04 -3.78
N ASN A 572 -10.29 15.73 -4.89
CA ASN A 572 -11.50 15.51 -5.68
C ASN A 572 -11.27 14.37 -6.70
N CYS A 573 -11.71 13.17 -6.35
CA CYS A 573 -11.55 11.95 -7.15
C CYS A 573 -12.70 11.66 -8.13
N GLN A 574 -13.68 12.57 -8.24
CA GLN A 574 -14.91 12.33 -9.00
C GLN A 574 -14.66 12.14 -10.50
N GLY A 575 -15.56 11.43 -11.18
CA GLY A 575 -15.67 11.37 -12.64
C GLY A 575 -15.12 10.12 -13.32
N ALA A 576 -14.27 9.35 -12.63
CA ALA A 576 -13.79 8.05 -13.11
C ALA A 576 -13.98 6.97 -12.03
N GLY A 577 -14.28 5.72 -12.42
CA GLY A 577 -14.42 4.61 -11.48
C GLY A 577 -14.47 3.25 -12.17
N TRP A 578 -14.24 2.17 -11.42
CA TRP A 578 -14.33 0.80 -11.92
C TRP A 578 -15.78 0.38 -12.22
N CYS A 579 -16.11 0.11 -13.48
CA CYS A 579 -17.45 -0.28 -13.92
C CYS A 579 -17.68 -1.78 -13.70
N ARG A 580 -18.72 -2.13 -12.93
CA ARG A 580 -19.08 -3.55 -12.66
C ARG A 580 -19.53 -4.30 -13.91
N GLU A 581 -20.32 -3.65 -14.76
CA GLU A 581 -20.87 -4.27 -15.98
C GLU A 581 -19.79 -4.39 -17.07
N GLY A 582 -19.09 -3.29 -17.35
CA GLY A 582 -18.03 -3.24 -18.34
C GLY A 582 -16.71 -3.88 -17.88
N LYS A 583 -16.57 -4.17 -16.58
CA LYS A 583 -15.40 -4.79 -15.94
C LYS A 583 -14.09 -4.09 -16.30
N LYS A 584 -14.09 -2.76 -16.25
CA LYS A 584 -12.94 -1.91 -16.54
C LYS A 584 -13.10 -0.54 -15.91
N ASN A 585 -12.00 0.19 -15.78
CA ASN A 585 -12.04 1.60 -15.43
C ASN A 585 -12.67 2.42 -16.56
N VAL A 586 -13.57 3.33 -16.19
CA VAL A 586 -14.23 4.24 -17.14
C VAL A 586 -14.34 5.64 -16.57
N ILE A 587 -14.19 6.63 -17.45
CA ILE A 587 -14.66 7.99 -17.19
C ILE A 587 -16.15 7.98 -17.43
N HIS A 588 -16.93 8.13 -16.36
CA HIS A 588 -18.39 8.18 -16.41
C HIS A 588 -18.92 9.62 -16.39
N ASP A 589 -18.09 10.57 -15.94
CA ASP A 589 -18.33 11.99 -16.03
C ASP A 589 -17.02 12.71 -16.38
N VAL A 590 -17.00 13.37 -17.54
CA VAL A 590 -15.83 14.09 -18.08
C VAL A 590 -15.63 15.47 -17.43
N GLN A 591 -16.66 16.01 -16.78
CA GLN A 591 -16.64 17.33 -16.14
C GLN A 591 -17.38 17.26 -14.80
N PRO A 592 -16.85 16.50 -13.82
CA PRO A 592 -17.52 16.38 -12.53
C PRO A 592 -17.60 17.72 -11.80
N GLY A 593 -18.47 17.78 -10.81
CA GLY A 593 -18.71 19.00 -10.04
C GLY A 593 -17.51 19.45 -9.19
N THR A 594 -17.52 20.72 -8.81
CA THR A 594 -16.71 21.23 -7.69
C THR A 594 -17.33 20.74 -6.38
N ILE A 595 -16.52 20.13 -5.52
CA ILE A 595 -16.98 19.51 -4.27
C ILE A 595 -16.44 20.32 -3.09
N THR A 596 -17.29 20.51 -2.07
CA THR A 596 -16.88 21.09 -0.79
C THR A 596 -16.98 20.04 0.30
N GLY A 597 -15.87 19.80 0.98
CA GLY A 597 -15.80 19.03 2.22
C GLY A 597 -15.30 19.89 3.37
N ALA A 598 -14.89 19.24 4.47
CA ALA A 598 -14.28 19.93 5.59
C ALA A 598 -13.19 19.07 6.25
N VAL A 599 -12.18 19.74 6.79
CA VAL A 599 -11.08 19.14 7.54
C VAL A 599 -11.22 19.50 9.02
N ARG A 600 -10.96 18.55 9.91
CA ARG A 600 -10.96 18.73 11.37
C ARG A 600 -9.69 18.18 11.98
N GLY A 601 -9.32 18.65 13.18
CA GLY A 601 -8.20 18.08 13.93
C GLY A 601 -8.33 16.57 14.19
N ARG A 602 -9.57 16.11 14.46
CA ARG A 602 -9.89 14.70 14.71
C ARG A 602 -9.83 13.80 13.46
N ASP A 603 -9.74 14.37 12.27
CA ASP A 603 -9.61 13.57 11.04
C ASP A 603 -8.26 12.83 11.02
N VAL A 604 -7.27 13.29 11.79
CA VAL A 604 -6.08 12.52 12.13
C VAL A 604 -6.39 11.65 13.36
N SER A 605 -6.86 10.42 13.14
CA SER A 605 -7.42 9.56 14.22
C SER A 605 -6.48 9.32 15.38
N ARG A 606 -5.15 9.35 15.15
CA ARG A 606 -4.11 9.10 16.16
C ARG A 606 -3.36 10.36 16.62
N LEU A 607 -3.92 11.55 16.39
CA LEU A 607 -3.24 12.81 16.73
C LEU A 607 -2.93 12.96 18.23
N LEU A 608 -3.79 12.40 19.10
CA LEU A 608 -3.60 12.40 20.56
C LEU A 608 -2.25 11.77 20.97
N GLU A 609 -1.75 10.80 20.21
CA GLU A 609 -0.49 10.10 20.51
C GLU A 609 0.75 10.99 20.38
N VAL A 610 0.65 12.12 19.66
CA VAL A 610 1.76 13.05 19.43
C VAL A 610 1.51 14.45 20.00
N ALA A 611 0.35 14.68 20.62
CA ALA A 611 -0.01 15.99 21.17
C ALA A 611 0.65 16.31 22.53
N GLY A 612 1.08 15.27 23.25
CA GLY A 612 1.63 15.39 24.58
C GLY A 612 0.60 15.71 25.67
N ASP A 613 1.06 15.73 26.92
CA ASP A 613 0.19 15.86 28.08
C ASP A 613 -0.51 17.22 28.15
N GLY A 614 -1.78 17.20 28.57
CA GLY A 614 -2.59 18.40 28.80
C GLY A 614 -3.09 19.09 27.53
N TRP A 615 -3.01 18.44 26.36
CA TRP A 615 -3.62 18.94 25.13
C TRP A 615 -5.15 18.99 25.24
N ASN A 616 -5.74 20.13 24.89
CA ASN A 616 -7.18 20.38 25.01
C ASN A 616 -7.98 20.03 23.73
N GLY A 617 -7.30 19.59 22.66
CA GLY A 617 -7.91 19.27 21.37
C GLY A 617 -7.77 20.37 20.30
N ASP A 618 -7.27 21.56 20.66
CA ASP A 618 -7.08 22.65 19.70
C ASP A 618 -5.87 22.37 18.80
N VAL A 619 -5.99 22.68 17.52
CA VAL A 619 -4.92 22.46 16.54
C VAL A 619 -4.62 23.71 15.76
N VAL A 620 -3.43 23.74 15.18
CA VAL A 620 -3.09 24.61 14.07
C VAL A 620 -3.13 23.79 12.80
N VAL A 621 -3.81 24.31 11.78
CA VAL A 621 -3.87 23.72 10.44
C VAL A 621 -3.13 24.65 9.48
N TYR A 622 -2.10 24.14 8.82
CA TYR A 622 -1.43 24.81 7.71
C TYR A 622 -1.89 24.20 6.38
N SER A 623 -2.42 25.01 5.47
CA SER A 623 -2.76 24.62 4.10
C SER A 623 -1.56 24.88 3.19
N HIS A 624 -1.10 23.84 2.49
CA HIS A 624 0.08 23.92 1.65
C HIS A 624 -0.16 24.73 0.38
N VAL A 625 -1.28 24.51 -0.32
CA VAL A 625 -1.58 25.20 -1.58
C VAL A 625 -1.96 26.67 -1.33
N ALA A 626 -2.74 26.96 -0.28
CA ALA A 626 -3.10 28.35 0.05
C ALA A 626 -1.97 29.10 0.77
N GLY A 627 -1.06 28.39 1.46
CA GLY A 627 -0.02 29.00 2.27
C GLY A 627 -0.55 29.66 3.55
N GLU A 628 -1.71 29.21 4.05
CA GLU A 628 -2.44 29.84 5.15
C GLU A 628 -2.39 29.01 6.43
N VAL A 629 -2.37 29.70 7.57
CA VAL A 629 -2.43 29.11 8.92
C VAL A 629 -3.77 29.44 9.56
N THR A 630 -4.44 28.42 10.09
CA THR A 630 -5.69 28.57 10.84
C THR A 630 -5.57 27.88 12.19
N VAL A 631 -5.92 28.59 13.27
CA VAL A 631 -6.14 27.98 14.58
C VAL A 631 -7.55 27.40 14.60
N LEU A 632 -7.66 26.11 14.84
CA LEU A 632 -8.90 25.37 14.81
C LEU A 632 -9.19 24.82 16.22
N PRO A 633 -10.22 25.33 16.92
CA PRO A 633 -10.63 24.78 18.19
C PRO A 633 -11.01 23.30 18.07
N LYS A 634 -11.02 22.58 19.19
CA LYS A 634 -11.48 21.19 19.25
C LYS A 634 -12.82 21.02 18.51
N ASP A 635 -12.87 20.00 17.65
CA ASP A 635 -14.02 19.62 16.83
C ASP A 635 -14.49 20.66 15.78
N ALA A 636 -13.87 21.84 15.69
CA ALA A 636 -14.19 22.80 14.64
C ALA A 636 -13.80 22.27 13.25
N ALA A 637 -14.44 22.82 12.21
CA ALA A 637 -14.29 22.37 10.84
C ALA A 637 -13.80 23.49 9.92
N LEU A 638 -12.75 23.22 9.15
CA LEU A 638 -12.22 24.07 8.11
C LEU A 638 -12.78 23.64 6.75
N PRO A 639 -13.62 24.44 6.07
CA PRO A 639 -14.15 24.07 4.76
C PRO A 639 -13.03 24.00 3.71
N VAL A 640 -13.15 23.06 2.77
CA VAL A 640 -12.23 22.91 1.63
C VAL A 640 -13.04 22.66 0.37
N THR A 641 -12.81 23.46 -0.67
CA THR A 641 -13.54 23.39 -1.94
C THR A 641 -12.56 23.08 -3.07
N LEU A 642 -12.79 21.97 -3.77
CA LEU A 642 -11.88 21.45 -4.80
C LEU A 642 -12.64 21.22 -6.11
N LYS A 643 -12.14 21.77 -7.21
CA LYS A 643 -12.59 21.41 -8.57
C LYS A 643 -12.12 20.00 -8.93
N PRO A 644 -12.62 19.40 -10.01
CA PRO A 644 -12.15 18.10 -10.48
C PRO A 644 -10.64 18.01 -10.60
N ARG A 645 -10.04 16.95 -10.01
CA ARG A 645 -8.60 16.70 -10.04
C ARG A 645 -7.74 17.74 -9.30
N GLU A 646 -8.35 18.63 -8.53
CA GLU A 646 -7.63 19.47 -7.56
C GLU A 646 -7.40 18.70 -6.25
N TYR A 647 -6.41 19.15 -5.50
CA TYR A 647 -6.02 18.60 -4.20
C TYR A 647 -5.61 19.73 -3.25
N GLU A 648 -5.51 19.40 -1.97
CA GLU A 648 -4.86 20.21 -0.93
C GLU A 648 -4.16 19.28 0.08
N VAL A 649 -3.07 19.76 0.69
CA VAL A 649 -2.38 19.04 1.77
C VAL A 649 -2.34 19.93 3.02
N PHE A 650 -2.80 19.38 4.14
CA PHE A 650 -2.86 20.05 5.42
C PHE A 650 -1.87 19.45 6.39
N THR A 651 -1.06 20.29 7.04
CA THR A 651 -0.32 19.89 8.24
C THR A 651 -1.16 20.25 9.46
N VAL A 652 -1.44 19.27 10.32
CA VAL A 652 -2.30 19.42 11.51
C VAL A 652 -1.45 19.26 12.75
N VAL A 653 -1.22 20.34 13.49
CA VAL A 653 -0.29 20.37 14.63
C VAL A 653 -1.06 20.63 15.93
N PRO A 654 -0.89 19.79 16.97
CA PRO A 654 -1.48 20.06 18.29
C PRO A 654 -0.99 21.41 18.84
N LEU A 655 -1.91 22.27 19.28
CA LEU A 655 -1.57 23.58 19.81
C LEU A 655 -1.14 23.46 21.28
N LYS A 656 0.05 24.00 21.61
CA LYS A 656 0.57 24.00 22.98
C LYS A 656 0.52 25.40 23.60
N TRP A 657 0.07 25.47 24.85
CA TRP A 657 0.11 26.68 25.68
C TRP A 657 1.42 26.76 26.46
N LEU A 658 2.06 27.92 26.42
CA LEU A 658 3.34 28.21 27.08
C LEU A 658 3.10 28.89 28.45
N PRO A 659 4.05 28.80 29.40
CA PRO A 659 3.93 29.39 30.73
C PRO A 659 3.68 30.91 30.75
N ASN A 660 4.09 31.63 29.70
CA ASN A 660 3.90 33.07 29.55
C ASN A 660 2.53 33.45 28.95
N GLY A 661 1.65 32.48 28.70
CA GLY A 661 0.32 32.68 28.13
C GLY A 661 0.27 32.71 26.59
N ALA A 662 1.41 32.67 25.89
CA ALA A 662 1.43 32.46 24.45
C ALA A 662 1.10 31.00 24.09
N SER A 663 0.68 30.76 22.85
CA SER A 663 0.54 29.43 22.29
C SER A 663 1.42 29.24 21.06
N PHE A 664 1.84 28.00 20.82
CA PHE A 664 2.84 27.64 19.82
C PHE A 664 2.54 26.30 19.16
N ALA A 665 2.84 26.18 17.87
CA ALA A 665 2.79 24.94 17.12
C ALA A 665 3.84 24.92 15.98
N PRO A 666 4.77 23.94 15.94
CA PRO A 666 5.77 23.85 14.87
C PRO A 666 5.18 23.22 13.60
N ILE A 667 5.11 23.98 12.50
CA ILE A 667 4.53 23.52 11.23
C ILE A 667 5.56 22.75 10.40
N GLY A 668 6.84 23.14 10.43
CA GLY A 668 7.93 22.47 9.72
C GLY A 668 8.31 23.16 8.41
N LEU A 669 8.78 22.39 7.41
CA LEU A 669 9.21 22.93 6.12
C LEU A 669 8.02 23.19 5.20
N ILE A 670 7.54 24.44 5.18
CA ILE A 670 6.27 24.81 4.54
C ILE A 670 6.25 24.65 3.01
N GLY A 671 7.42 24.61 2.38
CA GLY A 671 7.56 24.31 0.95
C GLY A 671 7.40 22.81 0.60
N MET A 672 7.36 21.92 1.58
CA MET A 672 7.19 20.48 1.39
C MET A 672 5.72 20.09 1.52
N PHE A 673 5.26 19.10 0.75
CA PHE A 673 3.89 18.59 0.89
C PHE A 673 3.62 18.07 2.30
N ASN A 674 4.54 17.27 2.86
CA ASN A 674 4.47 16.83 4.26
C ASN A 674 5.38 17.71 5.15
N SER A 675 5.04 19.00 5.27
CA SER A 675 5.79 19.99 6.05
C SER A 675 6.13 19.51 7.47
N GLY A 676 5.12 19.00 8.19
CA GLY A 676 5.27 18.53 9.57
C GLY A 676 6.18 17.31 9.73
N GLY A 677 6.45 16.57 8.65
CA GLY A 677 7.41 15.46 8.64
C GLY A 677 8.86 15.91 8.85
N ALA A 678 9.16 17.21 8.67
CA ALA A 678 10.48 17.78 8.93
C ALA A 678 10.78 17.94 10.43
N VAL A 679 9.74 18.03 11.28
CA VAL A 679 9.90 18.26 12.73
C VAL A 679 10.18 16.92 13.42
N THR A 680 11.38 16.74 13.94
CA THR A 680 11.81 15.47 14.57
C THR A 680 11.73 15.49 16.10
N GLU A 681 11.87 16.67 16.71
CA GLU A 681 11.84 16.84 18.17
C GLU A 681 11.25 18.21 18.53
N VAL A 682 10.50 18.29 19.63
CA VAL A 682 9.97 19.54 20.20
C VAL A 682 10.16 19.50 21.72
N ARG A 683 10.73 20.56 22.29
CA ARG A 683 10.93 20.72 23.73
C ARG A 683 10.47 22.10 24.16
N HIS A 684 9.86 22.16 25.34
CA HIS A 684 9.38 23.40 25.94
C HIS A 684 10.21 23.70 27.19
N GLY A 685 10.85 24.87 27.23
CA GLY A 685 11.63 25.38 28.36
C GLY A 685 10.74 25.95 29.46
N GLY A 686 11.28 26.02 30.69
CA GLY A 686 10.58 26.57 31.86
C GLY A 686 10.34 28.08 31.81
N ASP A 687 11.07 28.78 30.94
CA ASP A 687 11.01 30.23 30.68
C ASP A 687 10.13 30.58 29.45
N ALA A 688 9.29 29.64 29.01
CA ALA A 688 8.49 29.72 27.78
C ALA A 688 9.29 29.65 26.46
N GLY A 689 10.60 29.40 26.50
CA GLY A 689 11.36 29.08 25.29
C GLY A 689 10.90 27.78 24.63
N VAL A 690 11.02 27.69 23.31
CA VAL A 690 10.73 26.46 22.55
C VAL A 690 11.96 26.06 21.75
N GLU A 691 12.36 24.81 21.85
CA GLU A 691 13.41 24.19 21.03
C GLU A 691 12.76 23.17 20.08
N VAL A 692 13.04 23.28 18.79
CA VAL A 692 12.53 22.40 17.74
C VAL A 692 13.69 21.85 16.93
N LYS A 693 13.70 20.54 16.67
CA LYS A 693 14.61 19.97 15.67
C LYS A 693 13.93 19.82 14.33
N VAL A 694 14.56 20.35 13.29
CA VAL A 694 14.02 20.37 11.92
C VAL A 694 15.02 19.77 10.94
N ARG A 695 14.60 18.78 10.15
CA ARG A 695 15.41 18.15 9.11
C ARG A 695 15.08 18.72 7.72
N GLY A 696 16.12 19.08 6.96
CA GLY A 696 16.01 19.54 5.58
C GLY A 696 16.53 20.97 5.38
N ALA A 697 16.05 21.64 4.34
CA ALA A 697 16.50 22.98 3.93
C ALA A 697 15.31 23.83 3.43
N GLY A 698 15.42 25.15 3.54
CA GLY A 698 14.43 26.13 3.07
C GLY A 698 13.60 26.75 4.19
N THR A 699 12.42 27.27 3.83
CA THR A 699 11.58 28.03 4.75
C THR A 699 10.91 27.12 5.78
N VAL A 700 11.18 27.39 7.06
CA VAL A 700 10.50 26.77 8.20
C VAL A 700 9.38 27.69 8.67
N GLY A 701 8.21 27.12 8.92
CA GLY A 701 7.05 27.80 9.51
C GLY A 701 6.74 27.29 10.92
N ALA A 702 6.27 28.18 11.77
CA ALA A 702 5.63 27.86 13.04
C ALA A 702 4.51 28.85 13.33
N TYR A 703 3.45 28.38 13.99
CA TYR A 703 2.45 29.28 14.55
C TYR A 703 2.89 29.74 15.94
N SER A 704 2.71 31.03 16.21
CA SER A 704 2.71 31.57 17.55
C SER A 704 1.65 32.65 17.74
N SER A 705 0.96 32.63 18.88
CA SER A 705 -0.01 33.68 19.21
C SER A 705 0.62 35.00 19.66
N ALA A 706 1.93 35.01 19.95
CA ALA A 706 2.68 36.19 20.33
C ALA A 706 3.94 36.29 19.47
N ARG A 707 4.35 37.50 19.14
CA ARG A 707 5.57 37.71 18.34
C ARG A 707 6.80 37.23 19.13
N PRO A 708 7.60 36.29 18.60
CA PRO A 708 8.87 35.92 19.22
C PRO A 708 9.81 37.13 19.33
N LYS A 709 10.67 37.15 20.36
CA LYS A 709 11.74 38.15 20.48
C LYS A 709 12.96 37.77 19.66
N ARG A 710 13.25 36.47 19.59
CA ARG A 710 14.42 35.93 18.89
C ARG A 710 14.13 34.53 18.37
N VAL A 711 14.65 34.26 17.18
CA VAL A 711 14.78 32.91 16.62
C VAL A 711 16.27 32.67 16.36
N ALA A 712 16.76 31.49 16.74
CA ALA A 712 18.12 31.08 16.44
C ALA A 712 18.15 29.67 15.83
N VAL A 713 19.08 29.44 14.92
CA VAL A 713 19.35 28.15 14.27
C VAL A 713 20.77 27.74 14.66
N ASP A 714 20.91 26.59 15.31
CA ASP A 714 22.17 26.10 15.89
C ASP A 714 22.89 27.14 16.75
N SER A 715 22.11 27.84 17.59
CA SER A 715 22.55 28.94 18.47
C SER A 715 22.88 30.27 17.77
N GLU A 716 22.86 30.33 16.43
CA GLU A 716 23.05 31.57 15.69
C GLU A 716 21.72 32.29 15.47
N ALA A 717 21.65 33.57 15.86
CA ALA A 717 20.43 34.36 15.66
C ALA A 717 20.16 34.58 14.17
N VAL A 718 18.93 34.31 13.74
CA VAL A 718 18.49 34.50 12.35
C VAL A 718 17.39 35.54 12.25
N GLY A 719 17.28 36.18 11.08
CA GLY A 719 16.12 36.98 10.75
C GLY A 719 14.88 36.09 10.61
N PHE A 720 13.74 36.57 11.10
CA PHE A 720 12.45 35.90 10.93
C PHE A 720 11.37 36.91 10.54
N SER A 721 10.35 36.44 9.83
CA SER A 721 9.13 37.19 9.56
C SER A 721 8.03 36.74 10.52
N TYR A 722 7.10 37.63 10.86
CA TYR A 722 5.95 37.33 11.68
C TYR A 722 4.72 38.07 11.16
N ASN A 723 3.64 37.34 10.94
CA ASN A 723 2.36 37.90 10.50
C ASN A 723 1.42 38.04 11.69
N ASP A 724 1.16 39.29 12.12
CA ASP A 724 0.31 39.57 13.28
C ASP A 724 -1.14 39.08 13.14
N GLY A 725 -1.65 38.92 11.91
CA GLY A 725 -3.02 38.48 11.65
C GLY A 725 -3.22 36.97 11.72
N SER A 726 -2.21 36.19 11.34
CA SER A 726 -2.27 34.71 11.31
C SER A 726 -1.43 34.03 12.40
N GLY A 727 -0.52 34.76 13.05
CA GLY A 727 0.46 34.20 13.98
C GLY A 727 1.56 33.37 13.30
N LEU A 728 1.65 33.36 11.96
CA LEU A 728 2.69 32.62 11.26
C LEU A 728 4.04 33.33 11.40
N ALA A 729 5.00 32.63 11.99
CA ALA A 729 6.42 32.97 11.99
C ALA A 729 7.16 32.13 10.95
N THR A 730 8.01 32.75 10.15
CA THR A 730 8.87 32.03 9.19
C THR A 730 10.33 32.48 9.24
N PHE A 731 11.23 31.55 8.98
CA PHE A 731 12.68 31.77 8.89
C PHE A 731 13.31 30.71 8.00
N GLU A 732 14.55 30.93 7.56
CA GLU A 732 15.26 30.03 6.64
C GLU A 732 16.24 29.12 7.40
N VAL A 733 16.32 27.86 6.96
CA VAL A 733 17.43 26.97 7.31
C VAL A 733 18.22 26.61 6.06
N GLY A 734 19.55 26.53 6.18
CA GLY A 734 20.45 26.27 5.06
C GLY A 734 20.38 24.85 4.53
N VAL A 735 21.17 24.57 3.48
CA VAL A 735 21.41 23.20 3.02
C VAL A 735 22.43 22.55 3.95
N PRO A 736 22.09 21.45 4.64
CA PRO A 736 23.04 20.80 5.54
C PRO A 736 24.18 20.11 4.78
N GLU A 737 25.38 20.13 5.34
CA GLU A 737 26.54 19.40 4.79
C GLU A 737 26.51 17.90 5.10
N ARG A 738 25.74 17.50 6.11
CA ARG A 738 25.66 16.11 6.58
C ARG A 738 24.30 15.51 6.24
N GLU A 739 24.32 14.25 5.81
CA GLU A 739 23.12 13.44 5.62
C GLU A 739 22.32 13.34 6.93
N LEU A 740 20.99 13.42 6.85
CA LEU A 740 20.07 13.35 7.98
C LEU A 740 20.32 14.41 9.09
N TYR A 741 20.97 15.53 8.75
CA TYR A 741 21.18 16.62 9.71
C TYR A 741 19.85 17.24 10.16
N SER A 742 19.76 17.50 11.46
CA SER A 742 18.63 18.22 12.06
C SER A 742 19.13 19.51 12.71
N TRP A 743 18.66 20.63 12.17
CA TRP A 743 18.86 21.97 12.73
C TRP A 743 18.20 22.05 14.10
N THR A 744 18.90 22.63 15.07
CA THR A 744 18.32 22.97 16.38
C THR A 744 17.83 24.41 16.35
N VAL A 745 16.51 24.60 16.34
CA VAL A 745 15.87 25.91 16.32
C VAL A 745 15.44 26.28 17.73
N SER A 746 15.88 27.43 18.24
CA SER A 746 15.37 28.00 19.50
C SER A 746 14.51 29.25 19.24
N ILE A 747 13.39 29.34 19.94
CA ILE A 747 12.42 30.45 19.86
C ILE A 747 12.22 31.00 21.27
N GLU A 748 12.48 32.29 21.45
CA GLU A 748 12.48 32.98 22.74
C GLU A 748 11.43 34.10 22.78
N TYR A 749 10.76 34.27 23.92
CA TYR A 749 9.62 35.17 24.10
C TYR A 749 9.85 36.33 25.06
#